data_AF-A0AA86S466-F1
#
_entry.id   AF-A0AA86S466-F1
#
_cell.length_a   1.000
_cell.length_b   1.000
_cell.length_c   1.000
_cell.angle_alpha   90.00
_cell.angle_beta   90.00
_cell.angle_gamma   90.00
#
_symmetry.space_group_name_H-M   'P 1'
#
loop_
_entity.id
_entity.type
_entity.pdbx_description
1 polymer ?
#
loop_
_entity_poly.entity_id
_entity_poly.type
_entity_poly.pdbx_seq_one_letter_code
_entity_poly.pdbx_strand_id
1 'polypeptide(L)'
;MGRYRSRSRSYSPRRRSRTPPPQPPPPRGRKRYVEDRYVDSRSYRDRRSPLPSGLLVRNLPLDARPEDLRIPFERYGPVKDVYLPKNYYTGEPRGFGFVKYRYGEDAAEAKQHLNHTIIGGREIRIVFAEENRKTPQEMRLSSRGSTRYGGGRRRNRSRSPQRRYRSYSRSPSPARDDSRDDRGRDDYYSPERSRSYSRSVSPSAGKDYRKSPRLRENGRSPNDKKGQTPSRSQSPRGNDRSPSRSRSRSYSSAPSNPFIHPSRNLLLSVPASSLFLFYKDSSFAFHTLHFSFLLIMDLYALSSYSSFLNRPTPSSDPRTSLPQRGLHFPAQSQHIHRLNQAKKRSSGVYASMSENGEYYSQRPPTPLLDTVNYPIHMKNLSTKELKQLADELRSDVIFSVSRTGGHLGSNLGVVELTVALHYVFNAPKDKILWDVGHQSYPHKILTGRRDKMHTIRQTNGLSGFTKRSESEYDCFGTGHSSTTISAGLGMAIGRDLKGRKNNVIAVIGDGAMTAGQAYEAMNNAGYLDSDMIVILNDNKQVSLPTATLDGPIPPVGALSSALSRLQSNKPLRELREVAKGVTKRIGGPMHELAAKVDEYARGMISGSGSTLFEELGLYYIGPVDGHNIDDLVAILNEVKSTKTTGPVLIHVITEKGRGYPYAEKASDKYHGVTKFDPPTGKQFKSKATTQSYTTYFAEALIAEAEADKDIVAIHAAMGGGTGMNLFHRRFPTRCFDVGIAEQHAVTFAAGLACEGLKPFCAIYSSFLQRAYDQVVHDVDIQKLPVRFAMDRAGLVGADGPTHCGSFDVTFMACLPNMVVMAPSDEAELFHMVATAAAINDRPSCFRYPRGNGVGVELPTGNRGTPLEIGKGRILIEGERVALLGYGSAVQNCLAAASLVERHGLRLTVADARFCKPLDYSLIRSLATSHEVLITVEEGSIGGFASHVAQFMALDGLLDGKLKWRPIVLPDRYIDHGSAADQLFLAGLSPSHIAATVFNILGQTREALELTS
;
A
#
# COMPACT_ATOMS: atom_id res chain seq x y z
N MET A 1 -38.95 -53.28 29.09
CA MET A 1 -38.41 -53.74 30.41
C MET A 1 -37.59 -52.60 30.99
N GLY A 2 -37.85 -52.14 32.23
CA GLY A 2 -36.98 -52.35 33.43
C GLY A 2 -36.11 -51.10 33.70
N ARG A 3 -36.33 -50.26 34.73
CA ARG A 3 -35.97 -50.38 36.18
C ARG A 3 -34.49 -50.79 36.41
N TYR A 4 -33.66 -50.21 37.30
CA TYR A 4 -33.74 -49.15 38.36
C TYR A 4 -32.46 -48.25 38.27
N ARG A 5 -32.31 -47.02 38.81
CA ARG A 5 -33.08 -46.07 39.66
C ARG A 5 -33.05 -46.21 41.21
N SER A 6 -31.94 -45.86 41.87
CA SER A 6 -31.86 -45.55 43.33
C SER A 6 -30.50 -44.93 43.72
N ARG A 7 -30.28 -44.20 44.83
CA ARG A 7 -31.05 -43.51 45.91
C ARG A 7 -29.99 -42.72 46.73
N SER A 8 -30.22 -41.67 47.52
CA SER A 8 -31.33 -40.71 47.76
C SER A 8 -30.65 -39.44 48.37
N ARG A 9 -31.01 -38.67 49.42
CA ARG A 9 -32.10 -38.44 50.42
C ARG A 9 -31.69 -37.07 51.07
N SER A 10 -32.48 -36.14 51.60
CA SER A 10 -33.90 -35.94 51.96
C SER A 10 -34.19 -34.41 51.87
N TYR A 11 -35.34 -33.77 52.20
CA TYR A 11 -36.68 -34.18 52.64
C TYR A 11 -37.74 -33.14 52.19
N SER A 12 -38.91 -33.08 52.85
CA SER A 12 -40.11 -32.22 52.57
C SER A 12 -41.09 -32.34 53.77
N PRO A 13 -42.33 -31.75 53.88
CA PRO A 13 -43.24 -31.30 52.78
C PRO A 13 -44.32 -30.18 53.06
N ARG A 14 -45.24 -30.00 52.08
CA ARG A 14 -46.65 -29.44 52.11
C ARG A 14 -46.83 -27.90 51.99
N ARG A 15 -47.88 -27.33 51.34
CA ARG A 15 -48.99 -27.85 50.44
C ARG A 15 -49.50 -26.74 49.45
N ARG A 16 -50.58 -26.97 48.65
CA ARG A 16 -51.08 -26.10 47.53
C ARG A 16 -52.62 -25.94 47.45
N SER A 17 -53.10 -24.80 46.89
CA SER A 17 -54.40 -24.58 46.15
C SER A 17 -54.44 -23.15 45.53
N ARG A 18 -54.60 -22.88 44.22
CA ARG A 18 -55.80 -22.86 43.30
C ARG A 18 -56.81 -21.70 43.58
N THR A 19 -56.91 -20.57 42.83
CA THR A 19 -57.43 -20.22 41.43
C THR A 19 -58.97 -19.99 41.33
N PRO A 20 -59.60 -19.11 40.46
CA PRO A 20 -59.10 -18.16 39.41
C PRO A 20 -59.73 -16.67 39.38
N PRO A 21 -60.61 -16.11 38.45
CA PRO A 21 -60.69 -14.65 38.10
C PRO A 21 -62.16 -14.02 37.98
N PRO A 22 -62.59 -13.13 37.02
CA PRO A 22 -62.26 -11.70 36.68
C PRO A 22 -63.45 -10.65 36.62
N GLN A 23 -63.16 -9.32 36.73
CA GLN A 23 -63.86 -8.09 36.15
C GLN A 23 -65.40 -7.81 36.37
N PRO A 24 -66.01 -6.61 36.07
CA PRO A 24 -65.53 -5.22 35.85
C PRO A 24 -66.22 -4.07 36.73
N PRO A 25 -67.03 -3.03 36.32
CA PRO A 25 -67.03 -1.65 36.91
C PRO A 25 -68.47 -1.12 37.30
N PRO A 26 -68.89 0.20 37.25
CA PRO A 26 -68.28 1.55 37.31
C PRO A 26 -68.79 2.36 38.57
N PRO A 27 -69.60 3.47 38.58
CA PRO A 27 -69.65 4.79 37.88
C PRO A 27 -69.80 6.08 38.80
N ARG A 28 -70.01 7.28 38.20
CA ARG A 28 -70.41 8.63 38.75
C ARG A 28 -69.26 9.52 39.30
N GLY A 29 -69.07 10.81 38.93
CA GLY A 29 -69.75 11.76 38.02
C GLY A 29 -70.77 12.67 38.75
N ARG A 30 -70.85 14.01 38.61
CA ARG A 30 -70.36 15.06 37.64
C ARG A 30 -69.77 16.26 38.45
N LYS A 31 -69.41 17.49 38.01
CA LYS A 31 -69.44 18.40 36.80
C LYS A 31 -68.24 19.42 37.02
N ARG A 32 -67.92 20.53 36.31
CA ARG A 32 -68.46 21.35 35.18
C ARG A 32 -67.30 21.81 34.22
N TYR A 33 -66.95 23.10 34.12
CA TYR A 33 -66.07 23.74 33.12
C TYR A 33 -65.64 25.16 33.55
N VAL A 34 -64.41 25.59 33.20
CA VAL A 34 -64.04 26.77 32.37
C VAL A 34 -62.66 26.47 31.74
N GLU A 35 -62.38 26.88 30.50
CA GLU A 35 -61.04 26.86 29.88
C GLU A 35 -60.28 28.17 30.16
N ASP A 36 -58.95 28.10 30.31
CA ASP A 36 -58.08 28.78 29.33
C ASP A 36 -56.70 28.07 29.23
N ARG A 37 -55.90 28.41 28.21
CA ARG A 37 -54.88 27.52 27.64
C ARG A 37 -53.45 28.04 27.77
N TYR A 38 -52.54 27.15 28.15
CA TYR A 38 -51.21 27.07 27.54
C TYR A 38 -50.81 25.59 27.45
N VAL A 39 -50.37 25.14 26.28
CA VAL A 39 -50.24 23.71 25.95
C VAL A 39 -48.77 23.27 25.97
N ASP A 40 -48.44 22.29 26.81
CA ASP A 40 -47.17 21.55 26.74
C ASP A 40 -47.06 20.83 25.39
N SER A 41 -45.84 20.83 24.82
CA SER A 41 -45.53 20.21 23.54
C SER A 41 -44.14 19.54 23.51
N ARG A 42 -43.63 19.05 24.66
CA ARG A 42 -42.36 18.29 24.72
C ARG A 42 -42.45 16.91 25.39
N SER A 43 -43.56 16.21 25.20
CA SER A 43 -43.80 14.88 25.77
C SER A 43 -44.08 13.76 24.75
N TYR A 44 -43.25 13.60 23.69
CA TYR A 44 -43.07 12.30 22.98
C TYR A 44 -41.80 12.27 22.09
N ARG A 45 -40.72 11.59 22.52
CA ARG A 45 -39.66 11.06 21.62
C ARG A 45 -38.68 10.07 22.28
N ASP A 46 -39.06 8.79 22.17
CA ASP A 46 -38.19 7.64 21.90
C ASP A 46 -37.19 7.15 22.97
N ARG A 47 -36.89 5.84 22.94
CA ARG A 47 -36.07 5.13 23.93
C ARG A 47 -34.58 5.20 23.57
N ARG A 48 -33.85 6.10 24.23
CA ARG A 48 -32.38 6.14 24.22
C ARG A 48 -31.81 5.65 25.54
N SER A 49 -30.58 5.12 25.51
CA SER A 49 -29.83 4.78 26.72
C SER A 49 -29.67 5.99 27.64
N PRO A 50 -29.72 5.83 28.98
CA PRO A 50 -29.64 6.96 29.90
C PRO A 50 -28.30 7.70 29.77
N LEU A 51 -28.36 9.03 29.71
CA LEU A 51 -27.16 9.88 29.62
C LEU A 51 -26.30 9.76 30.89
N PRO A 52 -24.96 9.76 30.78
CA PRO A 52 -24.07 9.69 31.92
C PRO A 52 -24.18 10.94 32.81
N SER A 53 -24.60 10.73 34.06
CA SER A 53 -24.81 11.80 35.06
C SER A 53 -23.52 12.32 35.73
N GLY A 54 -22.36 11.76 35.40
CA GLY A 54 -21.07 12.16 35.95
C GLY A 54 -20.23 12.99 34.96
N LEU A 55 -19.61 14.05 35.47
CA LEU A 55 -18.67 14.93 34.76
C LEU A 55 -17.30 14.92 35.43
N LEU A 56 -16.25 15.04 34.62
CA LEU A 56 -14.87 15.25 35.03
C LEU A 56 -14.41 16.62 34.52
N VAL A 57 -14.10 17.51 35.47
CA VAL A 57 -13.65 18.89 35.25
C VAL A 57 -12.13 18.93 35.43
N ARG A 58 -11.41 19.31 34.38
CA ARG A 58 -9.93 19.35 34.31
C ARG A 58 -9.43 20.80 34.24
N ASN A 59 -8.15 20.99 34.59
CA ASN A 59 -7.45 22.28 34.62
C ASN A 59 -7.96 23.26 35.70
N LEU A 60 -8.34 22.74 36.86
CA LEU A 60 -8.72 23.56 38.00
C LEU A 60 -7.49 24.27 38.62
N PRO A 61 -7.69 25.40 39.31
CA PRO A 61 -6.72 25.96 40.25
C PRO A 61 -6.32 24.94 41.32
N LEU A 62 -5.12 25.07 41.87
CA LEU A 62 -4.60 24.13 42.91
C LEU A 62 -5.16 24.42 44.31
N ASP A 63 -5.79 25.57 44.46
CA ASP A 63 -6.48 26.10 45.63
C ASP A 63 -8.02 25.94 45.56
N ALA A 64 -8.55 25.44 44.44
CA ALA A 64 -9.98 25.27 44.22
C ALA A 64 -10.65 24.32 45.23
N ARG A 65 -11.86 24.67 45.67
CA ARG A 65 -12.65 23.95 46.68
C ARG A 65 -13.92 23.34 46.06
N PRO A 66 -14.61 22.40 46.73
CA PRO A 66 -15.87 21.83 46.25
C PRO A 66 -16.94 22.89 45.94
N GLU A 67 -16.99 23.97 46.70
CA GLU A 67 -17.98 25.04 46.59
C GLU A 67 -17.79 25.84 45.29
N ASP A 68 -16.54 26.05 44.89
CA ASP A 68 -16.16 26.80 43.68
C ASP A 68 -16.56 26.06 42.39
N LEU A 69 -16.71 24.72 42.47
CA LEU A 69 -17.38 23.90 41.45
C LEU A 69 -18.90 23.85 41.64
N ARG A 70 -19.39 23.72 42.88
CA ARG A 70 -20.80 23.48 43.15
C ARG A 70 -21.70 24.64 42.67
N ILE A 71 -21.32 25.87 42.99
CA ILE A 71 -22.10 27.09 42.69
C ILE A 71 -22.38 27.29 41.18
N PRO A 72 -21.39 27.20 40.26
CA PRO A 72 -21.67 27.31 38.83
C PRO A 72 -22.44 26.10 38.26
N PHE A 73 -22.24 24.89 38.80
CA PHE A 73 -22.86 23.67 38.26
C PHE A 73 -24.32 23.49 38.71
N GLU A 74 -24.71 23.90 39.93
CA GLU A 74 -26.10 23.79 40.41
C GLU A 74 -27.11 24.62 39.59
N ARG A 75 -26.65 25.59 38.80
CA ARG A 75 -27.48 26.37 37.86
C ARG A 75 -28.14 25.53 36.77
N TYR A 76 -27.59 24.35 36.46
CA TYR A 76 -28.05 23.45 35.40
C TYR A 76 -28.82 22.23 35.93
N GLY A 77 -28.97 22.11 37.26
CA GLY A 77 -29.69 21.00 37.88
C GLY A 77 -29.13 20.59 39.24
N PRO A 78 -29.85 19.76 40.00
CA PRO A 78 -29.46 19.34 41.35
C PRO A 78 -28.20 18.47 41.37
N VAL A 79 -27.09 19.05 41.84
CA VAL A 79 -25.79 18.36 41.99
C VAL A 79 -25.80 17.41 43.20
N LYS A 80 -25.53 16.13 42.94
CA LYS A 80 -25.53 15.04 43.92
C LYS A 80 -24.20 14.86 44.67
N ASP A 81 -23.07 14.99 43.99
CA ASP A 81 -21.72 14.85 44.57
C ASP A 81 -20.74 15.80 43.86
N VAL A 82 -19.78 16.36 44.61
CA VAL A 82 -18.65 17.15 44.10
C VAL A 82 -17.38 16.70 44.81
N TYR A 83 -16.40 16.20 44.06
CA TYR A 83 -15.21 15.58 44.63
C TYR A 83 -13.93 16.01 43.91
N LEU A 84 -13.03 16.68 44.63
CA LEU A 84 -11.68 17.04 44.14
C LEU A 84 -10.65 16.07 44.74
N PRO A 85 -9.99 15.21 43.93
CA PRO A 85 -8.95 14.32 44.43
C PRO A 85 -7.72 15.10 44.90
N LYS A 86 -7.26 14.78 46.12
CA LYS A 86 -5.96 15.20 46.67
C LYS A 86 -4.95 14.06 46.56
N ASN A 87 -3.66 14.38 46.50
CA ASN A 87 -2.58 13.42 46.62
C ASN A 87 -2.58 12.82 48.04
N TYR A 88 -2.56 11.50 48.16
CA TYR A 88 -2.63 10.81 49.46
C TYR A 88 -1.41 11.06 50.36
N TYR A 89 -0.25 11.33 49.77
CA TYR A 89 1.00 11.51 50.54
C TYR A 89 1.37 12.96 50.82
N THR A 90 0.98 13.91 49.95
CA THR A 90 1.30 15.35 50.12
C THR A 90 0.10 16.21 50.50
N GLY A 91 -1.13 15.70 50.37
CA GLY A 91 -2.37 16.44 50.62
C GLY A 91 -2.77 17.44 49.52
N GLU A 92 -1.94 17.61 48.49
CA GLU A 92 -2.11 18.62 47.44
C GLU A 92 -3.25 18.27 46.46
N PRO A 93 -4.12 19.22 46.05
CA PRO A 93 -5.13 18.99 45.01
C PRO A 93 -4.53 18.65 43.64
N ARG A 94 -5.15 17.73 42.91
CA ARG A 94 -4.61 17.21 41.64
C ARG A 94 -4.97 18.04 40.39
N GLY A 95 -5.52 19.24 40.54
CA GLY A 95 -5.89 20.12 39.41
C GLY A 95 -7.09 19.63 38.57
N PHE A 96 -7.89 18.69 39.09
CA PHE A 96 -9.14 18.23 38.50
C PHE A 96 -10.14 17.82 39.59
N GLY A 97 -11.41 17.71 39.22
CA GLY A 97 -12.50 17.31 40.11
C GLY A 97 -13.65 16.64 39.34
N PHE A 98 -14.55 16.02 40.07
CA PHE A 98 -15.75 15.36 39.53
C PHE A 98 -17.01 16.05 40.05
N VAL A 99 -18.02 16.16 39.20
CA VAL A 99 -19.37 16.63 39.55
C VAL A 99 -20.36 15.56 39.08
N LYS A 100 -21.24 15.06 39.96
CA LYS A 100 -22.30 14.12 39.58
C LYS A 100 -23.66 14.76 39.82
N TYR A 101 -24.51 14.78 38.80
CA TYR A 101 -25.88 15.28 38.87
C TYR A 101 -26.87 14.21 39.34
N ARG A 102 -28.11 14.63 39.63
CA ARG A 102 -29.22 13.71 39.86
C ARG A 102 -29.73 13.08 38.56
N TYR A 103 -29.73 13.82 37.45
CA TYR A 103 -30.15 13.36 36.14
C TYR A 103 -29.02 13.50 35.09
N GLY A 104 -29.13 12.76 33.98
CA GLY A 104 -28.11 12.77 32.92
C GLY A 104 -28.23 13.96 31.95
N GLU A 105 -29.39 14.59 31.90
CA GLU A 105 -29.70 15.73 31.04
C GLU A 105 -29.03 17.01 31.60
N ASP A 106 -29.20 17.28 32.90
CA ASP A 106 -28.47 18.30 33.67
C ASP A 106 -26.96 18.29 33.37
N ALA A 107 -26.37 17.09 33.37
CA ALA A 107 -24.94 16.88 33.14
C ALA A 107 -24.52 17.19 31.70
N ALA A 108 -25.37 16.87 30.71
CA ALA A 108 -25.13 17.20 29.32
C ALA A 108 -25.22 18.73 29.08
N GLU A 109 -26.22 19.39 29.67
CA GLU A 109 -26.41 20.83 29.55
C GLU A 109 -25.30 21.63 30.26
N ALA A 110 -24.91 21.21 31.47
CA ALA A 110 -23.77 21.79 32.19
C ALA A 110 -22.46 21.62 31.40
N LYS A 111 -22.22 20.46 30.80
CA LYS A 111 -21.05 20.22 29.93
C LYS A 111 -21.10 21.10 28.68
N GLN A 112 -22.27 21.39 28.12
CA GLN A 112 -22.42 22.25 26.95
C GLN A 112 -22.06 23.72 27.27
N HIS A 113 -22.47 24.23 28.44
CA HIS A 113 -22.33 25.65 28.77
C HIS A 113 -21.09 26.02 29.61
N LEU A 114 -20.57 25.10 30.45
CA LEU A 114 -19.43 25.37 31.34
C LEU A 114 -18.07 24.92 30.78
N ASN A 115 -18.04 24.13 29.71
CA ASN A 115 -16.78 23.74 29.08
C ASN A 115 -16.11 24.94 28.39
N HIS A 116 -14.81 25.16 28.65
CA HIS A 116 -14.04 26.36 28.30
C HIS A 116 -14.44 27.66 29.04
N THR A 117 -15.22 27.58 30.12
CA THR A 117 -15.39 28.74 31.03
C THR A 117 -14.19 28.91 31.97
N ILE A 118 -14.06 30.09 32.58
CA ILE A 118 -12.97 30.40 33.51
C ILE A 118 -13.44 30.21 34.95
N ILE A 119 -12.78 29.34 35.72
CA ILE A 119 -12.97 29.21 37.18
C ILE A 119 -11.63 29.49 37.87
N GLY A 120 -11.61 30.43 38.82
CA GLY A 120 -10.40 30.84 39.56
C GLY A 120 -9.22 31.21 38.66
N GLY A 121 -9.49 31.93 37.55
CA GLY A 121 -8.45 32.36 36.60
C GLY A 121 -7.94 31.28 35.63
N ARG A 122 -8.51 30.07 35.61
CA ARG A 122 -8.15 29.01 34.64
C ARG A 122 -9.33 28.58 33.78
N GLU A 123 -9.09 28.40 32.47
CA GLU A 123 -10.01 27.77 31.52
C GLU A 123 -10.22 26.29 31.90
N ILE A 124 -11.42 25.91 32.32
CA ILE A 124 -11.75 24.54 32.68
C ILE A 124 -12.21 23.72 31.47
N ARG A 125 -11.91 22.41 31.48
CA ARG A 125 -12.36 21.47 30.44
C ARG A 125 -13.22 20.36 31.03
N ILE A 126 -14.39 20.14 30.46
CA ILE A 126 -15.41 19.22 30.98
C ILE A 126 -15.62 18.07 29.99
N VAL A 127 -15.45 16.84 30.48
CA VAL A 127 -15.83 15.61 29.79
C VAL A 127 -16.81 14.81 30.66
N PHE A 128 -17.57 13.90 30.07
CA PHE A 128 -18.30 12.92 30.87
C PHE A 128 -17.32 12.01 31.60
N ALA A 129 -17.66 11.59 32.82
CA ALA A 129 -16.86 10.68 33.62
C ALA A 129 -17.20 9.22 33.26
N GLU A 130 -16.18 8.45 32.89
CA GLU A 130 -16.28 7.01 32.67
C GLU A 130 -16.68 6.30 33.99
N GLU A 131 -17.70 5.44 33.93
CA GLU A 131 -18.24 4.82 35.14
C GLU A 131 -17.37 3.66 35.65
N ASN A 132 -16.45 3.96 36.57
CA ASN A 132 -16.32 3.27 37.86
C ASN A 132 -15.33 3.98 38.81
N ARG A 133 -15.82 4.41 39.99
CA ARG A 133 -15.01 5.11 41.01
C ARG A 133 -14.25 4.09 41.87
N LYS A 134 -12.95 3.92 41.63
CA LYS A 134 -12.10 3.09 42.50
C LYS A 134 -12.11 3.60 43.94
N THR A 135 -12.24 2.71 44.92
CA THR A 135 -12.22 3.10 46.34
C THR A 135 -10.81 3.45 46.83
N PRO A 136 -10.67 4.19 47.95
CA PRO A 136 -9.38 4.40 48.59
C PRO A 136 -8.65 3.11 48.99
N GLN A 137 -9.38 2.01 49.23
CA GLN A 137 -8.78 0.71 49.53
C GLN A 137 -8.21 0.02 48.27
N GLU A 138 -8.91 0.08 47.13
CA GLU A 138 -8.39 -0.44 45.85
C GLU A 138 -7.12 0.30 45.40
N MET A 139 -7.07 1.63 45.55
CA MET A 139 -5.87 2.42 45.23
C MET A 139 -4.68 2.01 46.12
N ARG A 140 -4.92 1.67 47.40
CA ARG A 140 -3.91 1.16 48.34
C ARG A 140 -3.36 -0.22 47.93
N LEU A 141 -4.15 -1.07 47.28
CA LEU A 141 -3.73 -2.39 46.81
C LEU A 141 -2.84 -2.29 45.56
N SER A 142 -3.22 -1.46 44.58
CA SER A 142 -2.41 -1.27 43.35
C SER A 142 -1.00 -0.71 43.59
N SER A 143 -0.79 -0.02 44.73
CA SER A 143 0.46 0.67 45.04
C SER A 143 1.47 -0.19 45.83
N ARG A 144 1.16 -1.46 46.14
CA ARG A 144 2.06 -2.37 46.89
C ARG A 144 2.96 -3.24 46.01
N GLY A 145 2.91 -3.08 44.69
CA GLY A 145 3.60 -3.92 43.71
C GLY A 145 4.98 -3.42 43.24
N SER A 146 5.60 -2.42 43.87
CA SER A 146 6.95 -1.97 43.47
C SER A 146 7.78 -1.43 44.64
N THR A 147 9.11 -1.50 44.48
CA THR A 147 10.16 -0.93 45.35
C THR A 147 10.26 -1.53 46.77
N ARG A 148 11.27 -2.38 46.98
CA ARG A 148 11.78 -2.73 48.32
C ARG A 148 13.30 -2.51 48.35
N TYR A 149 13.73 -1.55 49.17
CA TYR A 149 15.11 -1.09 49.38
C TYR A 149 15.80 -0.43 48.16
N GLY A 150 16.63 0.61 48.32
CA GLY A 150 16.99 1.34 49.55
C GLY A 150 18.48 1.68 49.59
N GLY A 151 18.85 2.90 49.21
CA GLY A 151 20.27 3.29 49.09
C GLY A 151 20.91 3.80 50.40
N GLY A 152 22.22 3.63 50.53
CA GLY A 152 23.01 4.19 51.63
C GLY A 152 24.51 4.32 51.29
N ARG A 153 25.04 5.54 51.28
CA ARG A 153 26.47 5.84 51.06
C ARG A 153 27.28 5.69 52.36
N ARG A 154 28.54 5.23 52.29
CA ARG A 154 29.65 5.70 53.14
C ARG A 154 31.00 5.57 52.43
N ARG A 155 32.03 6.26 52.95
CA ARG A 155 33.30 6.61 52.25
C ARG A 155 34.52 5.80 52.72
N ASN A 156 35.51 5.71 51.82
CA ASN A 156 36.95 5.55 52.05
C ASN A 156 37.48 4.31 52.82
N ARG A 157 38.31 3.49 52.15
CA ARG A 157 39.78 3.58 52.31
C ARG A 157 40.59 2.70 51.32
N SER A 158 41.63 3.33 50.77
CA SER A 158 42.98 2.78 50.55
C SER A 158 43.29 1.68 49.51
N ARG A 159 44.47 1.86 48.89
CA ARG A 159 45.38 0.85 48.28
C ARG A 159 44.96 0.13 46.99
N SER A 160 45.44 0.66 45.87
CA SER A 160 46.17 -0.16 44.88
C SER A 160 47.38 -0.84 45.56
N PRO A 161 47.90 -1.97 45.05
CA PRO A 161 48.99 -1.83 44.09
C PRO A 161 49.14 -2.95 43.03
N GLN A 162 49.60 -2.57 41.83
CA GLN A 162 50.53 -3.34 40.96
C GLN A 162 49.99 -4.68 40.35
N ARG A 163 50.49 -5.20 39.21
CA ARG A 163 51.67 -4.87 38.37
C ARG A 163 51.46 -5.41 36.93
N ARG A 164 52.07 -4.73 35.93
CA ARG A 164 52.94 -5.26 34.82
C ARG A 164 52.63 -6.64 34.15
N TYR A 165 52.82 -6.86 32.84
CA TYR A 165 53.20 -6.04 31.67
C TYR A 165 53.16 -6.94 30.40
N ARG A 166 53.59 -6.43 29.22
CA ARG A 166 53.65 -7.09 27.89
C ARG A 166 52.27 -7.32 27.27
N SER A 167 51.94 -6.87 26.06
CA SER A 167 52.69 -6.38 24.89
C SER A 167 53.50 -7.44 24.11
N TYR A 168 52.96 -7.81 22.94
CA TYR A 168 53.76 -8.16 21.77
C TYR A 168 53.05 -7.60 20.53
N SER A 169 53.82 -7.01 19.61
CA SER A 169 53.33 -6.41 18.37
C SER A 169 53.68 -7.29 17.19
N ARG A 170 52.84 -7.27 16.13
CA ARG A 170 53.24 -7.67 14.78
C ARG A 170 52.34 -7.07 13.71
N SER A 171 52.84 -6.03 13.05
CA SER A 171 52.55 -5.81 11.63
C SER A 171 53.27 -6.90 10.80
N PRO A 172 52.92 -7.07 9.52
CA PRO A 172 53.65 -6.30 8.51
C PRO A 172 52.75 -5.59 7.48
N SER A 173 53.38 -4.80 6.62
CA SER A 173 52.74 -4.01 5.55
C SER A 173 53.39 -4.37 4.19
N PRO A 174 53.44 -3.52 3.14
CA PRO A 174 52.39 -3.49 2.11
C PRO A 174 52.91 -3.55 0.64
N ALA A 175 52.05 -3.90 -0.32
CA ALA A 175 52.22 -3.70 -1.78
C ALA A 175 50.94 -4.12 -2.54
N ARG A 176 50.61 -3.61 -3.74
CA ARG A 176 50.87 -2.30 -4.40
C ARG A 176 49.80 -2.10 -5.50
N ASP A 177 49.82 -0.93 -6.14
CA ASP A 177 48.81 -0.42 -7.09
C ASP A 177 49.13 -0.75 -8.58
N ASP A 178 48.33 -0.17 -9.49
CA ASP A 178 48.42 -0.05 -10.96
C ASP A 178 47.85 -1.16 -11.87
N SER A 179 47.31 -0.84 -13.06
CA SER A 179 46.14 0.01 -13.43
C SER A 179 45.89 -0.04 -14.96
N ARG A 180 44.77 0.56 -15.44
CA ARG A 180 44.50 1.06 -16.84
C ARG A 180 44.17 -0.01 -17.92
N ASP A 181 43.02 0.07 -18.62
CA ASP A 181 42.56 0.97 -19.72
C ASP A 181 42.94 0.41 -21.12
N ASP A 182 42.19 0.56 -22.24
CA ASP A 182 40.88 1.18 -22.57
C ASP A 182 40.53 0.78 -24.05
N ARG A 183 39.30 1.10 -24.51
CA ARG A 183 38.79 1.12 -25.92
C ARG A 183 38.35 -0.22 -26.56
N GLY A 184 37.27 -0.23 -27.35
CA GLY A 184 36.30 0.86 -27.60
C GLY A 184 35.38 0.64 -28.82
N ARG A 185 34.47 1.61 -29.03
CA ARG A 185 33.37 1.68 -30.01
C ARG A 185 32.18 0.76 -29.71
N ASP A 186 30.95 1.27 -29.53
CA ASP A 186 30.15 2.25 -30.30
C ASP A 186 29.60 1.66 -31.61
N ASP A 187 28.27 1.51 -31.71
CA ASP A 187 27.50 2.51 -32.45
C ASP A 187 25.99 2.53 -32.07
N TYR A 188 25.30 3.60 -32.47
CA TYR A 188 23.87 3.84 -32.19
C TYR A 188 22.93 3.05 -33.12
N TYR A 189 21.68 2.82 -32.69
CA TYR A 189 20.52 3.25 -33.50
C TYR A 189 19.25 3.48 -32.66
N SER A 190 18.40 4.42 -33.09
CA SER A 190 17.10 4.75 -32.50
C SER A 190 16.02 4.86 -33.60
N PRO A 191 14.71 4.74 -33.30
CA PRO A 191 13.79 4.09 -34.24
C PRO A 191 12.93 5.03 -35.13
N GLU A 192 12.72 4.61 -36.39
CA GLU A 192 11.67 5.07 -37.31
C GLU A 192 11.10 3.82 -38.04
N ARG A 193 9.82 3.45 -37.88
CA ARG A 193 8.61 3.88 -38.63
C ARG A 193 8.22 3.07 -39.89
N SER A 194 7.44 2.00 -39.63
CA SER A 194 6.13 1.73 -40.25
C SER A 194 5.96 1.30 -41.73
N ARG A 195 4.81 0.64 -41.99
CA ARG A 195 4.19 0.26 -43.29
C ARG A 195 4.91 -0.87 -44.05
N SER A 196 4.40 -2.10 -44.19
CA SER A 196 3.09 -2.64 -44.65
C SER A 196 2.97 -2.84 -46.17
N TYR A 197 2.98 -4.10 -46.66
CA TYR A 197 1.85 -4.69 -47.41
C TYR A 197 1.97 -6.23 -47.56
N SER A 198 0.92 -6.83 -48.11
CA SER A 198 0.55 -8.25 -48.19
C SER A 198 1.17 -9.06 -49.34
N ARG A 199 1.10 -10.40 -49.22
CA ARG A 199 0.97 -11.44 -50.30
C ARG A 199 2.11 -11.53 -51.36
N SER A 200 2.92 -12.60 -51.44
CA SER A 200 2.66 -14.05 -51.69
C SER A 200 2.43 -14.45 -53.16
N VAL A 201 3.29 -15.33 -53.71
CA VAL A 201 2.97 -16.52 -54.57
C VAL A 201 4.28 -17.24 -54.99
N SER A 202 4.20 -18.55 -55.25
CA SER A 202 5.27 -19.51 -55.64
C SER A 202 5.39 -19.63 -57.19
N PRO A 203 5.94 -20.68 -57.87
CA PRO A 203 6.66 -21.90 -57.44
C PRO A 203 7.88 -22.34 -58.32
N SER A 204 8.37 -23.57 -58.10
CA SER A 204 9.06 -24.49 -59.06
C SER A 204 10.55 -24.23 -59.44
N ALA A 205 11.37 -25.22 -59.88
CA ALA A 205 11.39 -26.67 -59.59
C ALA A 205 12.70 -27.35 -60.11
N GLY A 206 13.24 -28.32 -59.36
CA GLY A 206 14.29 -29.28 -59.80
C GLY A 206 15.73 -28.72 -59.90
N LYS A 207 16.77 -29.54 -60.12
CA LYS A 207 16.94 -31.01 -59.94
C LYS A 207 18.44 -31.39 -59.99
N ASP A 208 18.73 -32.69 -59.75
CA ASP A 208 19.97 -33.41 -60.11
C ASP A 208 21.26 -33.14 -59.29
N TYR A 209 22.22 -34.07 -59.07
CA TYR A 209 22.29 -35.54 -59.30
C TYR A 209 23.35 -36.20 -58.37
N ARG A 210 23.18 -37.51 -58.04
CA ARG A 210 24.18 -38.62 -57.80
C ARG A 210 25.57 -38.31 -57.14
N LYS A 211 26.22 -39.22 -56.39
CA LYS A 211 26.30 -40.70 -56.46
C LYS A 211 27.01 -41.31 -55.22
N SER A 212 26.84 -42.61 -54.95
CA SER A 212 27.54 -43.39 -53.90
C SER A 212 28.59 -44.38 -54.47
N PRO A 213 29.46 -44.94 -53.62
CA PRO A 213 29.73 -46.40 -53.57
C PRO A 213 29.27 -47.00 -52.21
N ARG A 214 28.69 -48.20 -52.07
CA ARG A 214 29.09 -49.59 -52.46
C ARG A 214 30.27 -50.16 -51.64
N LEU A 215 30.30 -51.43 -51.21
CA LEU A 215 29.29 -52.52 -51.03
C LEU A 215 30.00 -53.74 -50.39
N ARG A 216 29.34 -54.54 -49.52
CA ARG A 216 29.49 -56.02 -49.41
C ARG A 216 28.47 -56.66 -48.45
N GLU A 217 28.30 -57.98 -48.53
CA GLU A 217 27.14 -58.74 -48.03
C GLU A 217 27.52 -60.00 -47.22
N ASN A 218 26.48 -60.70 -46.71
CA ASN A 218 26.42 -62.06 -46.13
C ASN A 218 26.85 -62.22 -44.66
N GLY A 219 26.15 -63.00 -43.82
CA GLY A 219 24.86 -63.70 -44.00
C GLY A 219 24.61 -64.84 -42.98
N ARG A 220 23.42 -65.48 -43.06
CA ARG A 220 22.93 -66.70 -42.33
C ARG A 220 22.17 -66.53 -40.99
N SER A 221 21.37 -67.56 -40.74
CA SER A 221 20.50 -67.96 -39.59
C SER A 221 20.34 -69.51 -39.72
N PRO A 222 19.64 -70.33 -38.88
CA PRO A 222 18.81 -70.08 -37.67
C PRO A 222 19.08 -71.09 -36.51
N ASN A 223 18.02 -71.51 -35.76
CA ASN A 223 17.88 -72.66 -34.83
C ASN A 223 18.39 -72.53 -33.36
N ASP A 224 17.73 -73.06 -32.31
CA ASP A 224 16.36 -73.64 -32.15
C ASP A 224 15.89 -73.81 -30.67
N LYS A 225 14.58 -74.07 -30.44
CA LYS A 225 13.87 -74.77 -29.32
C LYS A 225 13.97 -74.37 -27.82
N LYS A 226 12.76 -74.09 -27.26
CA LYS A 226 12.04 -74.69 -26.07
C LYS A 226 12.81 -74.97 -24.74
N GLY A 227 12.23 -74.78 -23.53
CA GLY A 227 10.89 -74.28 -23.13
C GLY A 227 10.46 -74.73 -21.70
N GLN A 228 9.17 -74.53 -21.36
CA GLN A 228 8.41 -75.01 -20.17
C GLN A 228 8.53 -74.30 -18.80
N THR A 229 7.38 -74.20 -18.11
CA THR A 229 7.15 -73.96 -16.68
C THR A 229 6.44 -75.20 -16.08
N PRO A 230 6.28 -75.40 -14.75
CA PRO A 230 5.04 -74.93 -14.08
C PRO A 230 5.01 -74.75 -12.52
N SER A 231 4.39 -73.65 -12.05
CA SER A 231 3.36 -73.56 -10.98
C SER A 231 3.51 -74.13 -9.53
N ARG A 232 2.74 -73.51 -8.60
CA ARG A 232 2.17 -74.03 -7.32
C ARG A 232 3.14 -74.18 -6.11
N SER A 233 2.70 -74.08 -4.83
CA SER A 233 1.48 -73.49 -4.21
C SER A 233 1.52 -73.47 -2.66
N GLN A 234 0.50 -72.85 -2.04
CA GLN A 234 -0.03 -73.00 -0.66
C GLN A 234 0.64 -72.25 0.52
N SER A 235 -0.20 -71.49 1.21
CA SER A 235 -0.18 -71.27 2.67
C SER A 235 -1.19 -72.24 3.33
N PRO A 236 -1.14 -72.48 4.66
CA PRO A 236 -2.12 -71.79 5.52
C PRO A 236 -1.74 -71.56 7.02
N ARG A 237 -2.42 -70.58 7.64
CA ARG A 237 -2.96 -70.50 9.05
C ARG A 237 -2.13 -70.98 10.26
N GLY A 238 -2.15 -70.22 11.38
CA GLY A 238 -1.66 -70.75 12.68
C GLY A 238 -1.70 -69.81 13.90
N ASN A 239 -2.88 -69.35 14.32
CA ASN A 239 -3.25 -68.72 15.61
C ASN A 239 -2.27 -68.56 16.81
N ASP A 240 -2.42 -67.39 17.46
CA ASP A 240 -2.68 -67.18 18.90
C ASP A 240 -1.60 -66.81 19.95
N ARG A 241 -2.09 -66.02 20.92
CA ARG A 241 -1.66 -65.84 22.33
C ARG A 241 -0.34 -65.12 22.62
N SER A 242 -0.49 -63.81 22.81
CA SER A 242 0.14 -63.07 23.92
C SER A 242 -0.02 -63.84 25.26
N PRO A 243 0.88 -63.63 26.25
CA PRO A 243 0.47 -62.65 27.26
C PRO A 243 1.60 -61.82 27.90
N SER A 244 1.32 -60.52 27.97
CA SER A 244 1.49 -59.69 29.18
C SER A 244 2.90 -59.30 29.68
N ARG A 245 2.95 -58.04 30.15
CA ARG A 245 3.82 -57.48 31.20
C ARG A 245 5.33 -57.40 30.94
N SER A 246 6.03 -56.41 31.50
CA SER A 246 5.60 -55.07 31.96
C SER A 246 6.81 -54.25 32.37
N ARG A 247 6.73 -52.91 32.19
CA ARG A 247 7.56 -51.90 32.86
C ARG A 247 9.07 -51.95 32.53
N SER A 248 9.84 -50.90 32.78
CA SER A 248 9.57 -49.45 32.68
C SER A 248 10.87 -48.69 32.94
N ARG A 249 11.10 -47.56 32.24
CA ARG A 249 12.00 -46.46 32.67
C ARG A 249 13.50 -46.85 32.75
N SER A 250 14.46 -45.91 32.72
CA SER A 250 14.52 -44.54 32.16
C SER A 250 15.92 -43.98 32.42
N TYR A 251 16.42 -43.08 31.56
CA TYR A 251 17.68 -42.31 31.75
C TYR A 251 18.96 -43.20 31.82
N SER A 252 20.18 -42.74 31.47
CA SER A 252 20.66 -41.66 30.60
C SER A 252 22.20 -41.74 30.52
N SER A 253 22.86 -40.75 29.91
CA SER A 253 24.31 -40.44 29.97
C SER A 253 25.30 -41.48 29.43
N ALA A 254 26.10 -41.05 28.45
CA ALA A 254 27.40 -41.62 28.10
C ALA A 254 28.49 -41.17 29.13
N PRO A 255 29.75 -41.66 29.10
CA PRO A 255 30.69 -41.37 28.00
C PRO A 255 31.74 -42.45 27.65
N SER A 256 32.43 -42.23 26.51
CA SER A 256 33.84 -42.58 26.18
C SER A 256 34.41 -44.01 26.36
N ASN A 257 34.70 -44.67 25.22
CA ASN A 257 35.95 -45.37 24.79
C ASN A 257 37.05 -45.71 25.83
N PRO A 258 37.79 -46.84 25.70
CA PRO A 258 38.70 -47.04 24.53
C PRO A 258 39.09 -48.50 24.08
N PHE A 259 39.94 -48.53 23.02
CA PHE A 259 41.09 -49.44 22.74
C PHE A 259 41.08 -50.61 21.69
N ILE A 260 42.10 -50.52 20.81
CA ILE A 260 43.00 -51.57 20.23
C ILE A 260 42.69 -52.24 18.85
N HIS A 261 43.76 -52.27 18.02
CA HIS A 261 43.94 -52.87 16.69
C HIS A 261 45.10 -53.91 16.74
N PRO A 262 45.16 -54.92 15.83
CA PRO A 262 46.29 -55.01 14.87
C PRO A 262 45.82 -55.31 13.40
N SER A 263 46.45 -54.79 12.33
CA SER A 263 47.67 -55.26 11.59
C SER A 263 47.51 -56.60 10.81
N ARG A 264 48.09 -56.87 9.61
CA ARG A 264 49.12 -56.21 8.75
C ARG A 264 49.13 -56.82 7.30
N ASN A 265 49.41 -56.12 6.20
CA ASN A 265 50.68 -56.07 5.40
C ASN A 265 50.40 -55.34 4.04
N LEU A 266 51.20 -54.40 3.47
CA LEU A 266 52.49 -54.48 2.73
C LEU A 266 52.40 -55.27 1.39
N LEU A 267 52.90 -54.86 0.20
CA LEU A 267 53.85 -53.82 -0.32
C LEU A 267 53.29 -53.13 -1.62
N LEU A 268 53.78 -52.08 -2.33
CA LEU A 268 54.93 -51.12 -2.37
C LEU A 268 55.83 -51.21 -3.66
N SER A 269 55.80 -50.24 -4.60
CA SER A 269 56.86 -49.96 -5.62
C SER A 269 56.81 -48.54 -6.24
N VAL A 270 57.93 -48.08 -6.85
CA VAL A 270 58.34 -46.69 -7.26
C VAL A 270 59.41 -46.85 -8.39
N PRO A 271 59.55 -46.04 -9.50
CA PRO A 271 59.68 -44.56 -9.57
C PRO A 271 59.04 -43.86 -10.83
N ALA A 272 59.51 -42.64 -11.19
CA ALA A 272 59.27 -41.89 -12.44
C ALA A 272 60.61 -41.59 -13.19
N SER A 273 60.60 -41.20 -14.49
CA SER A 273 61.65 -40.38 -15.20
C SER A 273 61.52 -40.32 -16.75
N SER A 274 61.78 -39.14 -17.37
CA SER A 274 62.41 -38.87 -18.71
C SER A 274 62.26 -37.36 -19.07
N LEU A 275 63.28 -36.56 -19.43
CA LEU A 275 64.11 -36.48 -20.68
C LEU A 275 63.33 -35.97 -21.93
N PHE A 276 63.83 -35.07 -22.82
CA PHE A 276 65.08 -34.26 -22.90
C PHE A 276 64.99 -33.14 -24.01
N LEU A 277 65.86 -32.12 -23.96
CA LEU A 277 66.42 -31.22 -25.03
C LEU A 277 65.58 -30.50 -26.15
N PHE A 278 65.85 -29.18 -26.28
CA PHE A 278 66.10 -28.35 -27.49
C PHE A 278 65.25 -28.40 -28.79
N TYR A 279 64.77 -27.22 -29.23
CA TYR A 279 65.26 -26.45 -30.41
C TYR A 279 64.77 -24.96 -30.28
N LYS A 280 65.65 -23.93 -30.27
CA LYS A 280 66.05 -23.05 -31.40
C LYS A 280 64.92 -22.18 -31.99
N ASP A 281 64.94 -20.85 -31.81
CA ASP A 281 65.53 -19.80 -32.70
C ASP A 281 64.38 -19.06 -33.43
N SER A 282 64.33 -17.75 -33.71
CA SER A 282 65.14 -16.55 -33.40
C SER A 282 64.14 -15.36 -33.29
N SER A 283 64.29 -14.36 -32.43
CA SER A 283 65.14 -13.15 -32.55
C SER A 283 64.84 -12.23 -33.76
N PHE A 284 65.06 -10.92 -33.55
CA PHE A 284 64.80 -9.73 -34.41
C PHE A 284 63.45 -9.01 -34.22
N ALA A 285 63.36 -7.67 -34.27
CA ALA A 285 64.11 -6.55 -33.65
C ALA A 285 63.60 -5.21 -34.27
N PHE A 286 64.11 -4.07 -33.77
CA PHE A 286 63.91 -2.71 -34.31
C PHE A 286 62.48 -2.12 -34.10
N HIS A 287 62.22 -0.96 -33.46
CA HIS A 287 63.01 0.28 -33.23
C HIS A 287 63.19 1.04 -34.57
N THR A 288 62.91 2.32 -34.76
CA THR A 288 62.63 3.48 -33.88
C THR A 288 62.06 4.64 -34.75
N LEU A 289 61.84 5.85 -34.18
CA LEU A 289 61.89 7.17 -34.88
C LEU A 289 60.76 7.47 -35.91
N HIS A 290 60.46 8.70 -36.34
CA HIS A 290 60.41 10.06 -35.74
C HIS A 290 59.89 11.07 -36.83
N PHE A 291 59.82 12.38 -36.52
CA PHE A 291 59.71 13.53 -37.46
C PHE A 291 58.40 13.63 -38.32
N SER A 292 57.86 14.81 -38.69
CA SER A 292 57.95 16.17 -38.10
C SER A 292 57.07 17.23 -38.81
N PHE A 293 57.08 18.46 -38.24
CA PHE A 293 56.91 19.79 -38.89
C PHE A 293 55.47 20.17 -39.33
N LEU A 294 54.94 21.34 -38.93
CA LEU A 294 55.11 22.74 -39.46
C LEU A 294 54.47 22.92 -40.86
N LEU A 295 53.84 24.04 -41.25
CA LEU A 295 54.17 25.46 -40.99
C LEU A 295 52.98 26.42 -41.39
N ILE A 296 52.86 27.62 -40.78
CA ILE A 296 52.21 28.88 -41.30
C ILE A 296 50.68 28.85 -41.64
N MET A 297 49.79 29.72 -41.12
CA MET A 297 49.56 31.19 -41.31
C MET A 297 49.10 31.55 -42.76
N ASP A 298 48.17 32.48 -43.02
CA ASP A 298 47.92 33.77 -42.36
C ASP A 298 46.44 34.28 -42.51
N LEU A 299 46.14 35.50 -42.03
CA LEU A 299 44.82 36.17 -41.98
C LEU A 299 44.53 37.13 -43.15
N TYR A 300 43.25 37.40 -43.46
CA TYR A 300 42.81 38.65 -44.14
C TYR A 300 41.36 39.06 -43.81
N ALA A 301 41.04 40.33 -44.01
CA ALA A 301 39.74 40.99 -43.76
C ALA A 301 39.58 42.24 -44.69
N LEU A 302 38.52 43.07 -44.73
CA LEU A 302 37.29 43.28 -43.92
C LEU A 302 36.25 44.02 -44.84
N SER A 303 35.25 44.71 -44.26
CA SER A 303 34.34 45.70 -44.90
C SER A 303 33.24 45.18 -45.87
N SER A 304 32.09 45.84 -46.08
CA SER A 304 31.36 46.87 -45.30
C SER A 304 29.96 47.20 -45.87
N TYR A 305 29.09 47.74 -45.01
CA TYR A 305 28.05 48.78 -45.26
C TYR A 305 26.64 48.52 -45.85
N SER A 306 25.72 49.30 -45.28
CA SER A 306 24.44 49.86 -45.76
C SER A 306 23.14 49.02 -45.75
N SER A 307 22.11 49.64 -45.16
CA SER A 307 20.69 49.27 -45.13
C SER A 307 19.85 50.20 -46.02
N PHE A 308 18.55 49.91 -46.26
CA PHE A 308 17.43 50.88 -46.14
C PHE A 308 16.00 50.27 -46.35
N LEU A 309 15.06 50.75 -45.52
CA LEU A 309 13.57 50.86 -45.57
C LEU A 309 12.60 50.03 -46.47
N ASN A 310 11.52 49.57 -45.77
CA ASN A 310 10.07 49.66 -46.07
C ASN A 310 9.30 48.73 -47.06
N ARG A 311 7.97 48.66 -46.77
CA ARG A 311 6.89 47.91 -47.44
C ARG A 311 6.49 48.52 -48.81
N PRO A 312 5.74 47.77 -49.65
CA PRO A 312 4.28 48.02 -49.67
C PRO A 312 3.39 46.75 -49.66
N THR A 313 2.07 46.94 -49.52
CA THR A 313 1.00 45.95 -49.71
C THR A 313 0.54 45.90 -51.18
N PRO A 314 -0.39 44.99 -51.55
CA PRO A 314 -1.75 45.48 -51.81
C PRO A 314 -2.90 44.53 -51.41
N SER A 315 -4.13 45.05 -51.45
CA SER A 315 -5.41 44.32 -51.55
C SER A 315 -5.71 43.95 -53.03
N SER A 316 -6.85 43.40 -53.49
CA SER A 316 -8.23 43.26 -52.95
C SER A 316 -9.06 42.23 -53.76
N ASP A 317 -10.22 41.85 -53.20
CA ASP A 317 -11.51 41.39 -53.81
C ASP A 317 -11.62 41.37 -55.37
N PRO A 318 -12.22 40.32 -55.95
CA PRO A 318 -13.47 40.58 -56.71
C PRO A 318 -14.63 39.61 -56.46
N ARG A 319 -15.84 40.09 -56.80
CA ARG A 319 -17.16 39.50 -56.46
C ARG A 319 -17.86 38.82 -57.64
N THR A 320 -19.10 38.38 -57.39
CA THR A 320 -20.16 37.90 -58.32
C THR A 320 -20.08 36.40 -58.69
N SER A 321 -21.19 35.68 -59.01
CA SER A 321 -22.58 36.10 -59.27
C SER A 321 -23.70 35.13 -58.78
N LEU A 322 -24.92 35.69 -58.74
CA LEU A 322 -26.29 35.13 -58.57
C LEU A 322 -26.66 33.98 -59.56
N PRO A 323 -27.75 33.17 -59.38
CA PRO A 323 -29.17 33.58 -59.17
C PRO A 323 -29.91 32.93 -57.96
N GLN A 324 -31.03 33.44 -57.37
CA GLN A 324 -32.34 33.99 -57.86
C GLN A 324 -33.29 32.90 -58.43
N ARG A 325 -34.60 32.77 -58.13
CA ARG A 325 -35.67 33.54 -57.42
C ARG A 325 -36.51 32.57 -56.54
N GLY A 326 -37.55 32.88 -55.75
CA GLY A 326 -38.40 34.05 -55.38
C GLY A 326 -39.37 33.58 -54.26
N LEU A 327 -40.49 34.18 -53.85
CA LEU A 327 -41.15 35.49 -54.09
C LEU A 327 -42.27 35.71 -53.00
N HIS A 328 -42.68 36.97 -52.79
CA HIS A 328 -43.89 37.46 -52.06
C HIS A 328 -44.05 37.43 -50.51
N PHE A 329 -44.53 38.59 -50.03
CA PHE A 329 -45.16 39.00 -48.75
C PHE A 329 -46.72 38.84 -48.81
N PRO A 330 -47.58 39.38 -47.89
CA PRO A 330 -47.43 39.89 -46.50
C PRO A 330 -48.49 39.36 -45.48
N ALA A 331 -48.37 39.73 -44.18
CA ALA A 331 -49.52 40.12 -43.34
C ALA A 331 -49.12 40.93 -42.07
N GLN A 332 -50.02 41.84 -41.68
CA GLN A 332 -49.98 42.91 -40.67
C GLN A 332 -49.79 42.46 -39.18
N SER A 333 -49.08 43.20 -38.31
CA SER A 333 -49.51 44.34 -37.44
C SER A 333 -50.38 43.90 -36.23
N GLN A 334 -50.19 44.35 -34.97
CA GLN A 334 -49.99 45.73 -34.49
C GLN A 334 -49.17 45.87 -33.16
N HIS A 335 -48.40 46.97 -33.06
CA HIS A 335 -48.25 47.94 -31.93
C HIS A 335 -48.32 47.52 -30.43
N ILE A 336 -47.30 47.84 -29.59
CA ILE A 336 -47.19 49.02 -28.65
C ILE A 336 -47.13 48.53 -27.17
N HIS A 337 -46.40 49.11 -26.18
CA HIS A 337 -45.79 50.45 -26.00
C HIS A 337 -44.47 50.44 -25.15
N ARG A 338 -43.57 51.42 -25.41
CA ARG A 338 -42.65 52.17 -24.50
C ARG A 338 -41.75 51.42 -23.48
N LEU A 339 -40.41 51.54 -23.58
CA LEU A 339 -39.52 52.61 -23.02
C LEU A 339 -39.40 52.58 -21.46
N ASN A 340 -38.23 52.77 -20.85
CA ASN A 340 -37.15 53.68 -21.25
C ASN A 340 -35.71 53.20 -20.93
N GLN A 341 -34.70 53.93 -21.44
CA GLN A 341 -33.27 53.58 -21.34
C GLN A 341 -32.56 54.07 -20.07
N ALA A 342 -31.47 53.39 -19.68
CA ALA A 342 -30.34 54.02 -18.99
C ALA A 342 -29.01 53.39 -19.45
N LYS A 343 -28.09 54.18 -20.02
CA LYS A 343 -26.74 53.73 -20.39
C LYS A 343 -25.82 53.68 -19.16
N LYS A 344 -24.99 52.64 -19.04
CA LYS A 344 -23.71 52.74 -18.31
C LYS A 344 -22.60 52.03 -19.08
N ARG A 345 -21.37 52.52 -18.92
CA ARG A 345 -20.17 52.10 -19.66
C ARG A 345 -19.62 50.77 -19.15
N SER A 346 -18.78 50.16 -19.99
CA SER A 346 -17.91 49.05 -19.62
C SER A 346 -17.04 49.36 -18.40
N SER A 347 -16.91 48.37 -17.52
CA SER A 347 -15.84 48.26 -16.53
C SER A 347 -15.33 46.82 -16.60
N GLY A 348 -14.01 46.64 -16.53
CA GLY A 348 -13.38 45.34 -16.74
C GLY A 348 -13.70 44.37 -15.59
N VAL A 349 -14.28 43.21 -15.91
CA VAL A 349 -14.46 42.13 -14.94
C VAL A 349 -13.13 41.41 -14.77
N TYR A 350 -12.35 41.82 -13.77
CA TYR A 350 -11.26 40.99 -13.25
C TYR A 350 -11.89 39.79 -12.52
N ALA A 351 -11.65 38.59 -13.05
CA ALA A 351 -12.15 37.35 -12.46
C ALA A 351 -11.32 36.92 -11.24
N SER A 352 -11.46 37.63 -10.12
CA SER A 352 -11.21 37.01 -8.82
C SER A 352 -12.35 36.04 -8.52
N MET A 353 -12.07 34.74 -8.40
CA MET A 353 -13.08 33.83 -7.86
C MET A 353 -13.43 34.25 -6.44
N SER A 354 -14.73 34.38 -6.17
CA SER A 354 -15.24 34.77 -4.86
C SER A 354 -15.19 33.60 -3.88
N GLU A 355 -15.30 33.91 -2.59
CA GLU A 355 -15.26 32.96 -1.47
C GLU A 355 -16.38 31.89 -1.48
N ASN A 356 -17.24 31.89 -2.50
CA ASN A 356 -18.37 30.99 -2.69
C ASN A 356 -18.07 29.72 -3.52
N GLY A 357 -16.91 29.62 -4.17
CA GLY A 357 -16.39 28.37 -4.77
C GLY A 357 -17.30 27.68 -5.81
N GLU A 358 -17.42 28.25 -7.01
CA GLU A 358 -18.11 27.61 -8.13
C GLU A 358 -17.30 26.40 -8.66
N TYR A 359 -17.80 25.18 -8.47
CA TYR A 359 -17.23 23.97 -9.07
C TYR A 359 -17.94 23.64 -10.39
N TYR A 360 -17.19 23.59 -11.50
CA TYR A 360 -17.76 23.44 -12.83
C TYR A 360 -17.81 21.96 -13.28
N SER A 361 -18.98 21.50 -13.76
CA SER A 361 -19.10 20.20 -14.46
C SER A 361 -18.60 20.26 -15.92
N GLN A 362 -18.22 21.46 -16.41
CA GLN A 362 -17.50 21.71 -17.65
C GLN A 362 -16.05 22.16 -17.35
N ARG A 363 -15.17 22.29 -18.35
CA ARG A 363 -13.77 22.73 -18.12
C ARG A 363 -13.78 24.12 -17.45
N PRO A 364 -13.14 24.30 -16.28
CA PRO A 364 -13.13 25.58 -15.58
C PRO A 364 -12.42 26.67 -16.39
N PRO A 365 -12.77 27.96 -16.19
CA PRO A 365 -11.99 29.06 -16.75
C PRO A 365 -10.66 29.18 -15.99
N THR A 366 -9.54 28.99 -16.70
CA THR A 366 -8.19 28.94 -16.10
C THR A 366 -7.19 29.80 -16.90
N PRO A 367 -7.41 31.13 -16.98
CA PRO A 367 -6.68 32.00 -17.91
C PRO A 367 -5.17 32.09 -17.65
N LEU A 368 -4.68 31.81 -16.43
CA LEU A 368 -3.26 31.80 -16.11
C LEU A 368 -2.64 30.41 -16.35
N LEU A 369 -3.31 29.32 -15.93
CA LEU A 369 -2.87 27.95 -16.18
C LEU A 369 -2.90 27.59 -17.68
N ASP A 370 -3.75 28.23 -18.48
CA ASP A 370 -3.75 28.13 -19.94
C ASP A 370 -2.45 28.68 -20.57
N THR A 371 -1.68 29.50 -19.84
CA THR A 371 -0.33 29.94 -20.26
C THR A 371 0.80 29.01 -19.79
N VAL A 372 0.56 28.15 -18.79
CA VAL A 372 1.60 27.36 -18.10
C VAL A 372 1.59 25.90 -18.57
N ASN A 373 2.38 25.62 -19.61
CA ASN A 373 2.60 24.25 -20.10
C ASN A 373 3.78 23.54 -19.41
N TYR A 374 4.79 24.30 -18.95
CA TYR A 374 6.03 23.77 -18.36
C TYR A 374 6.53 24.66 -17.21
N PRO A 375 7.35 24.14 -16.27
CA PRO A 375 7.83 24.90 -15.11
C PRO A 375 8.59 26.19 -15.44
N ILE A 376 9.22 26.27 -16.62
CA ILE A 376 9.92 27.46 -17.10
C ILE A 376 8.99 28.66 -17.35
N HIS A 377 7.69 28.42 -17.65
CA HIS A 377 6.72 29.50 -17.84
C HIS A 377 6.38 30.23 -16.54
N MET A 378 6.50 29.56 -15.39
CA MET A 378 6.14 30.14 -14.09
C MET A 378 7.19 31.09 -13.51
N LYS A 379 8.44 31.05 -14.01
CA LYS A 379 9.61 31.68 -13.35
C LYS A 379 9.53 33.21 -13.20
N ASN A 380 8.69 33.86 -14.00
CA ASN A 380 8.49 35.31 -13.99
C ASN A 380 7.18 35.75 -13.31
N LEU A 381 6.38 34.81 -12.78
CA LEU A 381 5.13 35.12 -12.10
C LEU A 381 5.38 35.71 -10.70
N SER A 382 4.61 36.72 -10.32
CA SER A 382 4.57 37.24 -8.95
C SER A 382 3.91 36.24 -7.99
N THR A 383 4.13 36.36 -6.68
CA THR A 383 3.49 35.44 -5.71
C THR A 383 1.97 35.58 -5.67
N LYS A 384 1.41 36.70 -6.16
CA LYS A 384 -0.04 36.86 -6.38
C LYS A 384 -0.53 35.98 -7.54
N GLU A 385 0.20 35.95 -8.65
CA GLU A 385 -0.10 35.09 -9.79
C GLU A 385 0.12 33.61 -9.44
N LEU A 386 1.14 33.26 -8.64
CA LEU A 386 1.33 31.88 -8.16
C LEU A 386 0.15 31.39 -7.29
N LYS A 387 -0.50 32.27 -6.52
CA LYS A 387 -1.73 31.94 -5.77
C LYS A 387 -2.91 31.69 -6.71
N GLN A 388 -3.15 32.60 -7.67
CA GLN A 388 -4.16 32.39 -8.71
C GLN A 388 -3.94 31.08 -9.48
N LEU A 389 -2.69 30.78 -9.83
CA LEU A 389 -2.31 29.55 -10.52
C LEU A 389 -2.60 28.30 -9.67
N ALA A 390 -2.43 28.36 -8.35
CA ALA A 390 -2.82 27.28 -7.45
C ALA A 390 -4.34 27.05 -7.45
N ASP A 391 -5.16 28.10 -7.40
CA ASP A 391 -6.62 27.96 -7.42
C ASP A 391 -7.17 27.48 -8.77
N GLU A 392 -6.58 27.93 -9.88
CA GLU A 392 -6.88 27.42 -11.23
C GLU A 392 -6.46 25.94 -11.37
N LEU A 393 -5.28 25.57 -10.87
CA LEU A 393 -4.75 24.20 -10.90
C LEU A 393 -5.56 23.24 -10.02
N ARG A 394 -6.00 23.69 -8.83
CA ARG A 394 -6.95 22.99 -7.97
C ARG A 394 -8.26 22.70 -8.72
N SER A 395 -8.79 23.70 -9.42
CA SER A 395 -10.02 23.57 -10.20
C SER A 395 -9.88 22.58 -11.37
N ASP A 396 -8.76 22.63 -12.10
CA ASP A 396 -8.45 21.73 -13.22
C ASP A 396 -8.24 20.27 -12.77
N VAL A 397 -7.67 20.06 -11.57
CA VAL A 397 -7.58 18.75 -10.91
C VAL A 397 -8.97 18.21 -10.55
N ILE A 398 -9.82 19.01 -9.89
CA ILE A 398 -11.19 18.58 -9.52
C ILE A 398 -11.97 18.18 -10.77
N PHE A 399 -11.94 19.02 -11.82
CA PHE A 399 -12.57 18.72 -13.11
C PHE A 399 -12.02 17.44 -13.75
N SER A 400 -10.70 17.29 -13.87
CA SER A 400 -10.07 16.12 -14.51
C SER A 400 -10.40 14.81 -13.81
N VAL A 401 -10.34 14.81 -12.47
CA VAL A 401 -10.61 13.62 -11.65
C VAL A 401 -12.11 13.30 -11.57
N SER A 402 -13.00 14.29 -11.69
CA SER A 402 -14.45 14.04 -11.76
C SER A 402 -14.88 13.14 -12.92
N ARG A 403 -14.17 13.26 -14.06
CA ARG A 403 -14.48 12.52 -15.31
C ARG A 403 -13.84 11.13 -15.38
N THR A 404 -12.77 10.91 -14.63
CA THR A 404 -11.90 9.71 -14.70
C THR A 404 -12.01 8.84 -13.44
N GLY A 405 -12.20 9.44 -12.27
CA GLY A 405 -11.98 8.83 -10.98
C GLY A 405 -10.48 8.79 -10.60
N GLY A 406 -10.16 8.14 -9.49
CA GLY A 406 -8.79 7.98 -8.99
C GLY A 406 -8.51 8.81 -7.76
N HIS A 407 -7.26 9.27 -7.60
CA HIS A 407 -6.82 9.92 -6.38
C HIS A 407 -7.16 11.42 -6.39
N LEU A 408 -8.00 11.90 -5.47
CA LEU A 408 -8.36 13.33 -5.39
C LEU A 408 -7.74 14.00 -4.16
N GLY A 409 -8.08 13.56 -2.95
CA GLY A 409 -7.72 14.24 -1.71
C GLY A 409 -6.21 14.43 -1.49
N SER A 410 -5.39 13.49 -1.96
CA SER A 410 -3.93 13.57 -1.97
C SER A 410 -3.40 14.70 -2.86
N ASN A 411 -4.00 14.88 -4.04
CA ASN A 411 -3.60 15.88 -5.03
C ASN A 411 -4.03 17.30 -4.63
N LEU A 412 -5.23 17.45 -4.06
CA LEU A 412 -5.73 18.76 -3.58
C LEU A 412 -4.90 19.32 -2.41
N GLY A 413 -4.31 18.45 -1.60
CA GLY A 413 -3.47 18.83 -0.46
C GLY A 413 -2.07 19.34 -0.83
N VAL A 414 -1.57 19.08 -2.04
CA VAL A 414 -0.18 19.45 -2.43
C VAL A 414 -0.12 20.46 -3.58
N VAL A 415 -1.22 21.14 -3.91
CA VAL A 415 -1.30 22.08 -5.03
C VAL A 415 -0.28 23.22 -4.87
N GLU A 416 -0.32 23.94 -3.74
CA GLU A 416 0.60 25.06 -3.47
C GLU A 416 2.05 24.60 -3.37
N LEU A 417 2.30 23.47 -2.70
CA LEU A 417 3.62 22.85 -2.61
C LEU A 417 4.18 22.52 -4.01
N THR A 418 3.35 22.02 -4.93
CA THR A 418 3.78 21.69 -6.30
C THR A 418 4.08 22.93 -7.13
N VAL A 419 3.25 23.97 -7.02
CA VAL A 419 3.49 25.28 -7.66
C VAL A 419 4.80 25.88 -7.15
N ALA A 420 5.00 25.93 -5.82
CA ALA A 420 6.22 26.46 -5.22
C ALA A 420 7.47 25.67 -5.61
N LEU A 421 7.39 24.33 -5.63
CA LEU A 421 8.50 23.46 -6.06
C LEU A 421 8.92 23.71 -7.51
N HIS A 422 7.98 23.73 -8.44
CA HIS A 422 8.30 23.98 -9.86
C HIS A 422 8.67 25.45 -10.14
N TYR A 423 8.14 26.40 -9.37
CA TYR A 423 8.57 27.80 -9.41
C TYR A 423 10.02 27.96 -8.95
N VAL A 424 10.41 27.35 -7.84
CA VAL A 424 11.78 27.47 -7.30
C VAL A 424 12.78 26.58 -8.06
N PHE A 425 12.52 25.30 -8.24
CA PHE A 425 13.46 24.34 -8.83
C PHE A 425 13.32 24.20 -10.34
N ASN A 426 14.44 23.94 -11.01
CA ASN A 426 14.55 23.91 -12.47
C ASN A 426 14.44 22.47 -12.98
N ALA A 427 13.29 21.83 -12.73
CA ALA A 427 12.95 20.55 -13.35
C ALA A 427 12.88 20.71 -14.89
N PRO A 428 13.37 19.74 -15.68
CA PRO A 428 13.79 18.39 -15.29
C PRO A 428 15.31 18.27 -15.00
N LYS A 429 16.08 19.37 -14.98
CA LYS A 429 17.49 19.37 -14.57
C LYS A 429 17.63 19.03 -13.08
N ASP A 430 16.93 19.79 -12.24
CA ASP A 430 16.70 19.45 -10.84
C ASP A 430 15.71 18.28 -10.75
N LYS A 431 15.90 17.40 -9.75
CA LYS A 431 15.15 16.14 -9.63
C LYS A 431 14.11 16.24 -8.52
N ILE A 432 12.83 16.11 -8.88
CA ILE A 432 11.71 16.07 -7.93
C ILE A 432 11.13 14.66 -7.98
N LEU A 433 11.17 13.95 -6.85
CA LEU A 433 10.66 12.60 -6.67
C LEU A 433 9.39 12.66 -5.81
N TRP A 434 8.34 11.95 -6.22
CA TRP A 434 7.04 11.94 -5.52
C TRP A 434 6.74 10.56 -4.95
N ASP A 435 6.81 10.42 -3.62
CA ASP A 435 6.66 9.13 -2.94
C ASP A 435 5.24 8.57 -3.05
N VAL A 436 5.08 7.27 -3.32
CA VAL A 436 3.87 6.64 -3.88
C VAL A 436 3.49 7.20 -5.27
N GLY A 437 3.48 8.52 -5.46
CA GLY A 437 3.14 9.20 -6.72
C GLY A 437 1.66 9.55 -6.85
N HIS A 438 0.80 9.10 -5.94
CA HIS A 438 -0.64 9.34 -5.94
C HIS A 438 -1.06 10.80 -5.69
N GLN A 439 -0.10 11.67 -5.37
CA GLN A 439 -0.20 13.11 -5.17
C GLN A 439 0.48 13.92 -6.30
N SER A 440 0.84 13.28 -7.42
CA SER A 440 1.58 13.90 -8.52
C SER A 440 0.72 14.52 -9.64
N TYR A 441 -0.62 14.54 -9.54
CA TYR A 441 -1.48 15.07 -10.61
C TYR A 441 -1.23 16.57 -10.90
N PRO A 442 -1.04 17.47 -9.90
CA PRO A 442 -0.64 18.85 -10.15
C PRO A 442 0.72 18.94 -10.88
N HIS A 443 1.67 18.07 -10.52
CA HIS A 443 2.98 17.97 -11.19
C HIS A 443 2.82 17.52 -12.64
N LYS A 444 1.98 16.52 -12.94
CA LYS A 444 1.69 16.09 -14.32
C LYS A 444 1.09 17.24 -15.15
N ILE A 445 0.12 17.98 -14.60
CA ILE A 445 -0.49 19.13 -15.27
C ILE A 445 0.56 20.20 -15.62
N LEU A 446 1.38 20.62 -14.65
CA LEU A 446 2.43 21.64 -14.82
C LEU A 446 3.65 21.18 -15.64
N THR A 447 3.67 19.95 -16.15
CA THR A 447 4.78 19.35 -16.92
C THR A 447 4.28 18.72 -18.24
N GLY A 448 3.54 19.51 -19.02
CA GLY A 448 3.17 19.21 -20.40
C GLY A 448 2.10 18.12 -20.60
N ARG A 449 1.46 17.64 -19.53
CA ARG A 449 0.48 16.53 -19.62
C ARG A 449 -0.97 16.93 -19.35
N ARG A 450 -1.26 18.21 -19.14
CA ARG A 450 -2.59 18.75 -18.84
C ARG A 450 -3.70 18.22 -19.76
N ASP A 451 -3.59 18.39 -21.07
CA ASP A 451 -4.63 17.92 -21.99
C ASP A 451 -4.80 16.40 -22.03
N LYS A 452 -3.81 15.62 -21.54
CA LYS A 452 -3.90 14.16 -21.42
C LYS A 452 -4.54 13.69 -20.09
N MET A 453 -4.82 14.58 -19.14
CA MET A 453 -5.38 14.21 -17.83
C MET A 453 -6.74 13.50 -17.92
N HIS A 454 -7.52 13.74 -18.98
CA HIS A 454 -8.76 13.01 -19.25
C HIS A 454 -8.56 11.50 -19.52
N THR A 455 -7.32 11.06 -19.76
CA THR A 455 -6.93 9.65 -19.95
C THR A 455 -6.38 8.99 -18.69
N ILE A 456 -6.24 9.71 -17.57
CA ILE A 456 -5.50 9.20 -16.42
C ILE A 456 -6.11 7.91 -15.87
N ARG A 457 -5.25 6.94 -15.56
CA ARG A 457 -5.56 5.58 -15.08
C ARG A 457 -6.39 4.70 -16.04
N GLN A 458 -6.63 5.14 -17.28
CA GLN A 458 -7.30 4.35 -18.32
C GLN A 458 -6.29 3.66 -19.22
N THR A 459 -6.74 2.60 -19.90
CA THR A 459 -5.97 1.79 -20.83
C THR A 459 -5.33 2.67 -21.91
N ASN A 460 -4.00 2.57 -22.09
CA ASN A 460 -3.17 3.42 -22.96
C ASN A 460 -3.11 4.93 -22.59
N GLY A 461 -3.62 5.33 -21.41
CA GLY A 461 -3.58 6.70 -20.90
C GLY A 461 -2.42 7.00 -19.94
N LEU A 462 -2.45 8.17 -19.30
CA LEU A 462 -1.48 8.52 -18.24
C LEU A 462 -1.58 7.59 -17.02
N SER A 463 -0.46 7.32 -16.36
CA SER A 463 -0.45 6.56 -15.10
C SER A 463 -1.00 7.38 -13.93
N GLY A 464 -1.56 6.68 -12.92
CA GLY A 464 -1.97 7.28 -11.65
C GLY A 464 -0.83 7.67 -10.71
N PHE A 465 0.42 7.39 -11.11
CA PHE A 465 1.65 7.60 -10.35
C PHE A 465 2.75 8.17 -11.26
N THR A 466 3.94 8.47 -10.72
CA THR A 466 5.06 8.91 -11.56
C THR A 466 5.65 7.75 -12.36
N LYS A 467 5.92 7.94 -13.66
CA LYS A 467 6.42 6.87 -14.55
C LYS A 467 7.50 7.42 -15.49
N ARG A 468 8.74 6.92 -15.36
CA ARG A 468 9.93 7.39 -16.10
C ARG A 468 9.79 7.37 -17.63
N SER A 469 8.96 6.49 -18.20
CA SER A 469 8.70 6.41 -19.64
C SER A 469 7.54 7.29 -20.12
N GLU A 470 6.86 8.01 -19.21
CA GLU A 470 5.75 8.92 -19.52
C GLU A 470 6.22 10.37 -19.65
N SER A 471 7.26 10.76 -18.90
CA SER A 471 7.82 12.12 -18.91
C SER A 471 9.23 12.17 -18.31
N GLU A 472 10.09 13.03 -18.85
CA GLU A 472 11.42 13.33 -18.28
C GLU A 472 11.34 13.99 -16.89
N TYR A 473 10.20 14.59 -16.56
CA TYR A 473 9.92 15.18 -15.25
C TYR A 473 9.61 14.11 -14.18
N ASP A 474 9.20 12.90 -14.58
CA ASP A 474 8.98 11.76 -13.68
C ASP A 474 10.29 11.00 -13.49
N CYS A 475 11.28 11.68 -12.88
CA CYS A 475 12.68 11.24 -12.87
C CYS A 475 12.92 9.88 -12.17
N PHE A 476 12.07 9.55 -11.19
CA PHE A 476 11.92 8.22 -10.61
C PHE A 476 10.48 7.74 -10.82
N GLY A 477 10.25 6.42 -10.83
CA GLY A 477 8.92 5.84 -10.97
C GLY A 477 8.42 5.28 -9.64
N THR A 478 7.16 5.53 -9.28
CA THR A 478 6.63 5.19 -7.94
C THR A 478 5.28 4.47 -7.99
N GLY A 479 4.92 3.85 -6.86
CA GLY A 479 3.64 3.18 -6.64
C GLY A 479 3.60 2.57 -5.26
N HIS A 480 4.58 1.72 -4.94
CA HIS A 480 4.94 1.44 -3.55
C HIS A 480 5.53 2.70 -2.89
N SER A 481 5.34 2.81 -1.57
CA SER A 481 5.82 3.91 -0.74
C SER A 481 7.32 3.87 -0.44
N SER A 482 7.80 4.91 0.22
CA SER A 482 9.02 4.93 1.06
C SER A 482 10.34 4.72 0.29
N THR A 483 10.29 4.79 -1.04
CA THR A 483 11.43 4.57 -1.94
C THR A 483 12.17 5.85 -2.28
N THR A 484 11.54 7.03 -2.14
CA THR A 484 12.07 8.27 -2.73
C THR A 484 13.24 8.89 -1.98
N ILE A 485 13.38 8.65 -0.67
CA ILE A 485 14.59 9.07 0.06
C ILE A 485 15.78 8.23 -0.41
N SER A 486 15.65 6.90 -0.51
CA SER A 486 16.70 6.02 -1.04
C SER A 486 17.09 6.38 -2.48
N ALA A 487 16.08 6.58 -3.35
CA ALA A 487 16.30 6.96 -4.73
C ALA A 487 16.90 8.37 -4.88
N GLY A 488 16.47 9.31 -4.03
CA GLY A 488 17.00 10.67 -3.96
C GLY A 488 18.48 10.68 -3.56
N LEU A 489 18.84 9.94 -2.51
CA LEU A 489 20.23 9.79 -2.08
C LEU A 489 21.10 9.20 -3.21
N GLY A 490 20.63 8.14 -3.88
CA GLY A 490 21.31 7.58 -5.06
C GLY A 490 21.47 8.58 -6.21
N MET A 491 20.50 9.47 -6.43
CA MET A 491 20.60 10.56 -7.42
C MET A 491 21.52 11.70 -6.99
N ALA A 492 21.65 11.99 -5.69
CA ALA A 492 22.56 12.99 -5.14
C ALA A 492 24.03 12.53 -5.25
N ILE A 493 24.34 11.33 -4.74
CA ILE A 493 25.67 10.73 -4.91
C ILE A 493 26.00 10.56 -6.42
N GLY A 494 25.02 10.15 -7.24
CA GLY A 494 25.16 10.05 -8.70
C GLY A 494 25.29 11.40 -9.45
N ARG A 495 24.94 12.53 -8.81
CA ARG A 495 25.21 13.90 -9.26
C ARG A 495 26.66 14.27 -8.93
N ASP A 496 27.09 14.03 -7.69
CA ASP A 496 28.38 14.48 -7.17
C ASP A 496 29.55 13.73 -7.80
N LEU A 497 29.43 12.41 -7.94
CA LEU A 497 30.37 11.57 -8.72
C LEU A 497 30.48 11.97 -10.20
N LYS A 498 29.58 12.83 -10.70
CA LYS A 498 29.59 13.36 -12.07
C LYS A 498 29.88 14.87 -12.13
N GLY A 499 30.32 15.48 -11.03
CA GLY A 499 30.65 16.91 -10.93
C GLY A 499 29.44 17.84 -11.16
N ARG A 500 28.21 17.33 -11.03
CA ARG A 500 26.98 18.07 -11.33
C ARG A 500 26.54 18.91 -10.12
N LYS A 501 25.69 19.90 -10.38
CA LYS A 501 25.18 20.86 -9.40
C LYS A 501 23.68 21.11 -9.61
N ASN A 502 22.92 20.02 -9.72
CA ASN A 502 21.46 20.05 -9.76
C ASN A 502 20.92 19.70 -8.37
N ASN A 503 19.76 20.23 -8.02
CA ASN A 503 19.08 19.88 -6.78
C ASN A 503 18.46 18.48 -6.88
N VAL A 504 18.28 17.82 -5.73
CA VAL A 504 17.52 16.57 -5.61
C VAL A 504 16.56 16.70 -4.44
N ILE A 505 15.26 16.50 -4.71
CA ILE A 505 14.15 16.76 -3.79
C ILE A 505 13.26 15.51 -3.73
N ALA A 506 13.10 14.92 -2.54
CA ALA A 506 12.22 13.78 -2.28
C ALA A 506 10.98 14.23 -1.48
N VAL A 507 9.80 14.22 -2.09
CA VAL A 507 8.52 14.61 -1.46
C VAL A 507 7.80 13.37 -0.94
N ILE A 508 7.79 13.20 0.38
CA ILE A 508 7.31 12.01 1.09
C ILE A 508 6.18 12.37 2.07
N GLY A 509 5.13 11.55 2.14
CA GLY A 509 4.03 11.77 3.09
C GLY A 509 4.34 11.25 4.50
N ASP A 510 3.65 11.78 5.51
CA ASP A 510 3.67 11.27 6.90
C ASP A 510 3.48 9.75 6.97
N GLY A 511 2.58 9.21 6.14
CA GLY A 511 2.36 7.77 6.02
C GLY A 511 3.58 6.98 5.56
N ALA A 512 4.18 7.40 4.44
CA ALA A 512 5.34 6.73 3.86
C ALA A 512 6.59 6.83 4.75
N MET A 513 6.67 7.84 5.63
CA MET A 513 7.72 7.98 6.63
C MET A 513 7.66 6.90 7.74
N THR A 514 6.60 6.08 7.83
CA THR A 514 6.50 5.00 8.82
C THR A 514 7.26 3.72 8.46
N ALA A 515 7.73 3.56 7.22
CA ALA A 515 8.43 2.35 6.76
C ALA A 515 9.93 2.34 7.12
N GLY A 516 10.49 1.15 7.40
CA GLY A 516 11.91 0.97 7.71
C GLY A 516 12.86 1.57 6.67
N GLN A 517 12.60 1.34 5.39
CA GLN A 517 13.38 1.88 4.26
C GLN A 517 13.54 3.42 4.29
N ALA A 518 12.55 4.16 4.80
CA ALA A 518 12.65 5.62 4.92
C ALA A 518 13.69 6.02 5.98
N TYR A 519 13.73 5.32 7.12
CA TYR A 519 14.72 5.54 8.17
C TYR A 519 16.12 5.08 7.77
N GLU A 520 16.24 3.92 7.12
CA GLU A 520 17.51 3.42 6.56
C GLU A 520 18.13 4.45 5.61
N ALA A 521 17.31 5.02 4.73
CA ALA A 521 17.73 6.04 3.78
C ALA A 521 18.05 7.39 4.43
N MET A 522 17.29 7.84 5.43
CA MET A 522 17.59 9.06 6.20
C MET A 522 18.91 8.92 6.97
N ASN A 523 19.09 7.80 7.70
CA ASN A 523 20.32 7.48 8.43
C ASN A 523 21.54 7.43 7.50
N ASN A 524 21.40 6.84 6.30
CA ASN A 524 22.50 6.82 5.33
C ASN A 524 22.74 8.18 4.66
N ALA A 525 21.71 9.00 4.43
CA ALA A 525 21.86 10.35 3.90
C ALA A 525 22.62 11.27 4.86
N GLY A 526 22.30 11.21 6.16
CA GLY A 526 23.01 11.95 7.20
C GLY A 526 24.45 11.46 7.39
N TYR A 527 24.68 10.14 7.42
CA TYR A 527 26.04 9.58 7.49
C TYR A 527 26.95 9.98 6.31
N LEU A 528 26.37 10.27 5.14
CA LEU A 528 27.11 10.65 3.93
C LEU A 528 27.23 12.18 3.74
N ASP A 529 26.71 13.01 4.65
CA ASP A 529 26.59 14.46 4.53
C ASP A 529 26.04 14.93 3.15
N SER A 530 25.15 14.12 2.56
CA SER A 530 24.72 14.29 1.17
C SER A 530 23.77 15.48 0.99
N ASP A 531 24.17 16.48 0.21
CA ASP A 531 23.31 17.60 -0.25
C ASP A 531 22.07 17.06 -0.98
N MET A 532 20.93 16.99 -0.27
CA MET A 532 19.62 16.66 -0.81
C MET A 532 18.52 17.22 0.09
N ILE A 533 17.33 17.44 -0.48
CA ILE A 533 16.17 17.99 0.22
C ILE A 533 15.11 16.89 0.38
N VAL A 534 14.71 16.61 1.62
CA VAL A 534 13.53 15.80 1.95
C VAL A 534 12.40 16.75 2.32
N ILE A 535 11.22 16.57 1.72
CA ILE A 535 10.01 17.31 2.08
C ILE A 535 9.01 16.34 2.68
N LEU A 536 8.84 16.43 3.99
CA LEU A 536 7.82 15.70 4.75
C LEU A 536 6.50 16.46 4.63
N ASN A 537 5.58 15.90 3.83
CA ASN A 537 4.22 16.37 3.66
C ASN A 537 3.28 15.71 4.70
N ASP A 538 3.20 16.31 5.89
CA ASP A 538 2.33 15.86 6.98
C ASP A 538 0.91 16.39 6.80
N ASN A 539 -0.03 15.47 6.52
CA ASN A 539 -1.46 15.74 6.41
C ASN A 539 -2.29 15.04 7.50
N LYS A 540 -1.63 14.55 8.56
CA LYS A 540 -2.23 13.83 9.71
C LYS A 540 -3.02 12.59 9.33
N GLN A 541 -2.71 11.95 8.20
CA GLN A 541 -3.35 10.73 7.73
C GLN A 541 -2.32 9.78 7.13
N VAL A 542 -1.67 9.04 8.02
CA VAL A 542 -0.60 8.07 7.75
C VAL A 542 -0.97 6.93 6.77
N SER A 543 -2.23 6.79 6.37
CA SER A 543 -2.62 5.77 5.39
C SER A 543 -3.94 6.03 4.67
N LEU A 544 -4.36 5.04 3.88
CA LEU A 544 -5.76 4.81 3.51
C LEU A 544 -6.62 4.82 4.78
N PRO A 545 -7.60 5.73 4.89
CA PRO A 545 -8.28 5.97 6.16
C PRO A 545 -8.94 4.71 6.70
N THR A 546 -8.49 4.33 7.90
CA THR A 546 -9.12 3.40 8.83
C THR A 546 -10.43 3.99 9.35
N ALA A 547 -11.38 4.17 8.43
CA ALA A 547 -12.70 4.69 8.70
C ALA A 547 -13.53 3.62 9.42
N THR A 548 -13.76 3.82 10.71
CA THR A 548 -14.93 3.28 11.40
C THR A 548 -16.10 4.26 11.25
N LEU A 549 -17.27 3.92 11.79
CA LEU A 549 -18.44 4.82 11.76
C LEU A 549 -18.28 6.05 12.67
N ASP A 550 -17.31 6.01 13.57
CA ASP A 550 -17.05 7.05 14.58
C ASP A 550 -15.99 8.08 14.12
N GLY A 551 -15.33 7.83 12.99
CA GLY A 551 -14.34 8.71 12.36
C GLY A 551 -13.13 7.98 11.77
N PRO A 552 -12.15 8.71 11.22
CA PRO A 552 -10.83 8.16 10.91
C PRO A 552 -10.05 7.93 12.21
N ILE A 553 -9.47 6.74 12.38
CA ILE A 553 -8.52 6.47 13.47
C ILE A 553 -7.27 7.36 13.25
N PRO A 554 -6.73 8.01 14.30
CA PRO A 554 -5.54 8.84 14.17
C PRO A 554 -4.30 7.99 13.78
N PRO A 555 -3.32 8.60 13.09
CA PRO A 555 -2.05 7.98 12.74
C PRO A 555 -1.41 7.12 13.85
N VAL A 556 -1.23 5.82 13.58
CA VAL A 556 -0.48 4.92 14.46
C VAL A 556 1.03 5.22 14.42
N GLY A 557 1.73 4.79 15.47
CA GLY A 557 3.19 4.92 15.60
C GLY A 557 3.66 6.07 16.50
N ALA A 558 4.81 5.86 17.13
CA ALA A 558 5.44 6.86 18.00
C ALA A 558 5.90 8.11 17.24
N LEU A 559 6.37 7.96 15.99
CA LEU A 559 6.71 9.08 15.09
C LEU A 559 5.50 9.99 14.87
N SER A 560 4.37 9.43 14.45
CA SER A 560 3.14 10.19 14.16
C SER A 560 2.66 10.97 15.39
N SER A 561 2.81 10.37 16.58
CA SER A 561 2.57 11.01 17.87
C SER A 561 3.64 12.05 18.25
N ALA A 562 4.87 11.96 17.74
CA ALA A 562 5.94 12.94 17.93
C ALA A 562 5.79 14.14 16.99
N LEU A 563 5.50 13.92 15.70
CA LEU A 563 5.15 14.96 14.72
C LEU A 563 3.94 15.78 15.22
N SER A 564 2.88 15.09 15.66
CA SER A 564 1.71 15.74 16.28
C SER A 564 2.07 16.57 17.52
N ARG A 565 3.07 16.15 18.32
CA ARG A 565 3.55 16.90 19.48
C ARG A 565 4.40 18.10 19.10
N LEU A 566 5.29 17.98 18.11
CA LEU A 566 6.07 19.10 17.56
C LEU A 566 5.15 20.20 17.02
N GLN A 567 4.07 19.84 16.31
CA GLN A 567 3.05 20.79 15.87
C GLN A 567 2.25 21.43 17.04
N SER A 568 2.11 20.74 18.17
CA SER A 568 1.32 21.22 19.31
C SER A 568 2.04 22.29 20.16
N ASN A 569 3.34 22.47 19.98
CA ASN A 569 4.15 23.46 20.69
C ASN A 569 3.89 24.89 20.17
N LYS A 570 2.77 25.47 20.60
CA LYS A 570 2.39 26.87 20.35
C LYS A 570 3.52 27.91 20.52
N PRO A 571 4.43 27.83 21.52
CA PRO A 571 5.44 28.86 21.73
C PRO A 571 6.33 29.13 20.51
N LEU A 572 6.60 28.13 19.66
CA LEU A 572 7.43 28.29 18.47
C LEU A 572 6.73 29.12 17.36
N ARG A 573 5.38 29.09 17.31
CA ARG A 573 4.57 29.91 16.39
C ARG A 573 4.50 31.36 16.87
N GLU A 574 4.27 31.56 18.17
CA GLU A 574 4.18 32.88 18.78
C GLU A 574 5.55 33.62 18.72
N LEU A 575 6.66 32.93 18.96
CA LEU A 575 8.01 33.49 18.82
C LEU A 575 8.32 33.95 17.39
N ARG A 576 7.83 33.23 16.37
CA ARG A 576 8.01 33.57 14.94
C ARG A 576 7.30 34.87 14.55
N GLU A 577 6.08 35.10 15.06
CA GLU A 577 5.35 36.34 14.83
C GLU A 577 5.98 37.53 15.59
N VAL A 578 6.49 37.32 16.81
CA VAL A 578 7.27 38.34 17.53
C VAL A 578 8.53 38.72 16.74
N ALA A 579 9.26 37.74 16.18
CA ALA A 579 10.42 38.01 15.33
C ALA A 579 10.08 38.81 14.06
N LYS A 580 8.98 38.46 13.35
CA LYS A 580 8.44 39.24 12.22
C LYS A 580 8.00 40.66 12.62
N GLY A 581 7.66 40.90 13.89
CA GLY A 581 7.36 42.21 14.45
C GLY A 581 8.60 43.07 14.76
N VAL A 582 9.71 42.45 15.19
CA VAL A 582 10.97 43.14 15.53
C VAL A 582 11.75 43.54 14.28
N THR A 583 11.86 42.67 13.26
CA THR A 583 12.60 42.97 12.02
C THR A 583 12.02 44.18 11.27
N LYS A 584 10.71 44.43 11.37
CA LYS A 584 10.06 45.64 10.82
C LYS A 584 10.46 46.96 11.50
N ARG A 585 11.25 46.95 12.57
CA ARG A 585 11.69 48.15 13.31
C ARG A 585 13.19 48.42 13.24
N ILE A 586 13.98 47.54 12.63
CA ILE A 586 15.45 47.63 12.61
C ILE A 586 15.92 47.60 11.14
N GLY A 587 16.22 48.78 10.59
CA GLY A 587 16.79 48.92 9.25
C GLY A 587 18.32 48.96 9.26
N GLY A 588 18.93 48.70 8.10
CA GLY A 588 20.38 48.85 7.89
C GLY A 588 21.19 47.56 8.07
N PRO A 589 22.52 47.63 7.85
CA PRO A 589 23.39 46.48 7.55
C PRO A 589 23.82 45.65 8.79
N MET A 590 22.87 45.29 9.65
CA MET A 590 23.05 44.26 10.70
C MET A 590 22.39 42.92 10.34
N HIS A 591 21.64 42.86 9.24
CA HIS A 591 20.79 41.70 8.90
C HIS A 591 21.59 40.40 8.64
N GLU A 592 22.80 40.51 8.06
CA GLU A 592 23.70 39.36 7.84
C GLU A 592 24.33 38.85 9.15
N LEU A 593 24.64 39.77 10.09
CA LEU A 593 25.18 39.41 11.40
C LEU A 593 24.11 38.74 12.26
N ALA A 594 22.88 39.25 12.22
CA ALA A 594 21.73 38.61 12.85
C ALA A 594 21.44 37.21 12.29
N ALA A 595 21.55 37.02 10.96
CA ALA A 595 21.38 35.71 10.34
C ALA A 595 22.42 34.70 10.83
N LYS A 596 23.71 35.04 10.80
CA LYS A 596 24.80 34.16 11.27
C LYS A 596 24.74 33.87 12.78
N VAL A 597 24.26 34.81 13.59
CA VAL A 597 24.09 34.60 15.04
C VAL A 597 22.89 33.70 15.32
N ASP A 598 21.77 33.81 14.58
CA ASP A 598 20.64 32.90 14.71
C ASP A 598 20.97 31.48 14.19
N GLU A 599 21.76 31.38 13.13
CA GLU A 599 22.31 30.11 12.60
C GLU A 599 23.18 29.38 13.64
N TYR A 600 24.12 30.09 14.28
CA TYR A 600 24.91 29.54 15.39
C TYR A 600 24.04 29.24 16.63
N ALA A 601 23.05 30.08 16.93
CA ALA A 601 22.17 29.88 18.07
C ALA A 601 21.32 28.60 17.94
N ARG A 602 20.80 28.28 16.75
CA ARG A 602 20.03 27.05 16.53
C ARG A 602 20.85 25.79 16.83
N GLY A 603 22.10 25.74 16.34
CA GLY A 603 23.04 24.65 16.65
C GLY A 603 23.44 24.53 18.14
N MET A 604 23.17 25.57 18.95
CA MET A 604 23.39 25.57 20.40
C MET A 604 22.10 25.31 21.20
N ILE A 605 20.93 25.64 20.67
CA ILE A 605 19.61 25.38 21.28
C ILE A 605 19.28 23.87 21.29
N SER A 606 19.93 23.08 20.42
CA SER A 606 19.91 21.60 20.46
C SER A 606 20.33 21.01 21.82
N GLY A 607 21.00 21.78 22.69
CA GLY A 607 21.50 21.38 24.00
C GLY A 607 20.46 20.92 25.04
N SER A 608 19.17 20.86 24.73
CA SER A 608 18.13 20.24 25.60
C SER A 608 17.08 19.39 24.87
N GLY A 609 17.35 18.97 23.63
CA GLY A 609 16.50 18.00 22.91
C GLY A 609 16.54 18.17 21.40
N SER A 610 17.43 17.43 20.74
CA SER A 610 17.41 17.20 19.30
C SER A 610 16.08 16.59 18.85
N THR A 611 15.63 16.94 17.64
CA THR A 611 14.58 16.18 16.96
C THR A 611 15.16 14.87 16.42
N LEU A 612 14.30 13.86 16.25
CA LEU A 612 14.70 12.56 15.67
C LEU A 612 15.39 12.69 14.31
N PHE A 613 15.08 13.73 13.53
CA PHE A 613 15.68 13.98 12.23
C PHE A 613 17.11 14.55 12.35
N GLU A 614 17.35 15.42 13.34
CA GLU A 614 18.70 15.93 13.65
C GLU A 614 19.59 14.82 14.23
N GLU A 615 19.03 13.88 15.01
CA GLU A 615 19.75 12.68 15.48
C GLU A 615 20.13 11.71 14.34
N LEU A 616 19.38 11.75 13.23
CA LEU A 616 19.69 11.03 11.99
C LEU A 616 20.62 11.82 11.05
N GLY A 617 21.07 13.03 11.45
CA GLY A 617 21.96 13.88 10.65
C GLY A 617 21.28 14.74 9.59
N LEU A 618 19.96 15.02 9.71
CA LEU A 618 19.22 15.91 8.80
C LEU A 618 19.00 17.28 9.45
N TYR A 619 19.30 18.36 8.72
CA TYR A 619 18.96 19.72 9.16
C TYR A 619 17.45 19.95 9.06
N TYR A 620 16.79 20.08 10.21
CA TYR A 620 15.33 20.13 10.29
C TYR A 620 14.76 21.56 10.18
N ILE A 621 13.80 21.75 9.27
CA ILE A 621 13.12 23.03 9.03
C ILE A 621 11.59 22.82 9.12
N GLY A 622 10.98 23.20 10.24
CA GLY A 622 9.52 23.29 10.32
C GLY A 622 8.93 23.22 11.74
N PRO A 623 7.59 23.06 11.87
CA PRO A 623 6.63 22.94 10.77
C PRO A 623 6.45 24.25 9.96
N VAL A 624 6.00 24.11 8.72
CA VAL A 624 5.69 25.16 7.74
C VAL A 624 4.25 24.98 7.25
N ASP A 625 3.55 26.06 6.91
CA ASP A 625 2.22 25.98 6.29
C ASP A 625 2.34 25.62 4.80
N GLY A 626 1.85 24.44 4.41
CA GLY A 626 1.91 23.92 3.06
C GLY A 626 0.88 24.51 2.08
N HIS A 627 0.02 25.43 2.54
CA HIS A 627 -0.89 26.19 1.71
C HIS A 627 -0.52 27.68 1.64
N ASN A 628 0.56 28.13 2.29
CA ASN A 628 1.08 29.48 2.11
C ASN A 628 2.20 29.53 1.05
N ILE A 629 1.82 29.92 -0.18
CA ILE A 629 2.76 30.18 -1.28
C ILE A 629 3.93 31.08 -0.89
N ASP A 630 3.72 32.13 -0.08
CA ASP A 630 4.81 33.07 0.26
C ASP A 630 5.85 32.44 1.20
N ASP A 631 5.41 31.78 2.28
CA ASP A 631 6.32 31.08 3.21
C ASP A 631 7.03 29.90 2.50
N LEU A 632 6.32 29.15 1.64
CA LEU A 632 6.90 28.06 0.84
C LEU A 632 7.97 28.57 -0.13
N VAL A 633 7.67 29.60 -0.93
CA VAL A 633 8.62 30.15 -1.91
C VAL A 633 9.82 30.79 -1.23
N ALA A 634 9.65 31.42 -0.07
CA ALA A 634 10.76 31.94 0.72
C ALA A 634 11.69 30.80 1.21
N ILE A 635 11.13 29.78 1.87
CA ILE A 635 11.91 28.69 2.46
C ILE A 635 12.58 27.80 1.39
N LEU A 636 11.89 27.50 0.29
CA LEU A 636 12.47 26.70 -0.79
C LEU A 636 13.57 27.45 -1.54
N ASN A 637 13.48 28.78 -1.69
CA ASN A 637 14.59 29.56 -2.25
C ASN A 637 15.79 29.59 -1.30
N GLU A 638 15.57 29.83 0.00
CA GLU A 638 16.62 29.85 1.03
C GLU A 638 17.41 28.53 1.04
N VAL A 639 16.71 27.39 1.12
CA VAL A 639 17.34 26.05 1.09
C VAL A 639 18.07 25.76 -0.23
N LYS A 640 17.64 26.38 -1.35
CA LYS A 640 18.28 26.24 -2.66
C LYS A 640 19.52 27.15 -2.84
N SER A 641 19.57 28.29 -2.15
CA SER A 641 20.73 29.20 -2.18
C SER A 641 21.81 28.83 -1.16
N THR A 642 21.39 28.30 -0.01
CA THR A 642 22.27 28.07 1.13
C THR A 642 22.95 26.71 1.01
N LYS A 643 24.29 26.74 0.90
CA LYS A 643 25.14 25.54 0.89
C LYS A 643 25.15 24.91 2.28
N THR A 644 24.21 24.01 2.52
CA THR A 644 24.20 23.16 3.71
C THR A 644 25.28 22.08 3.60
N THR A 645 25.83 21.69 4.75
CA THR A 645 26.54 20.43 4.92
C THR A 645 25.53 19.41 5.43
N GLY A 646 25.28 18.34 4.67
CA GLY A 646 24.27 17.35 5.00
C GLY A 646 22.88 17.58 4.39
N PRO A 647 22.01 16.56 4.45
CA PRO A 647 20.64 16.61 3.96
C PRO A 647 19.73 17.56 4.78
N VAL A 648 18.78 18.20 4.11
CA VAL A 648 17.78 19.09 4.73
C VAL A 648 16.41 18.41 4.76
N LEU A 649 15.71 18.43 5.89
CA LEU A 649 14.31 17.99 5.98
C LEU A 649 13.38 19.18 6.25
N ILE A 650 12.53 19.50 5.27
CA ILE A 650 11.49 20.51 5.37
C ILE A 650 10.17 19.84 5.77
N HIS A 651 9.63 20.18 6.94
CA HIS A 651 8.36 19.64 7.44
C HIS A 651 7.21 20.59 7.11
N VAL A 652 6.40 20.18 6.14
CA VAL A 652 5.30 20.95 5.54
C VAL A 652 3.96 20.35 5.95
N ILE A 653 3.07 21.18 6.49
CA ILE A 653 1.74 20.76 6.97
C ILE A 653 0.69 21.05 5.90
N THR A 654 -0.07 20.04 5.48
CA THR A 654 -1.13 20.18 4.46
C THR A 654 -2.47 19.60 4.91
N GLU A 655 -3.54 19.91 4.17
CA GLU A 655 -4.88 19.40 4.40
C GLU A 655 -5.34 18.54 3.21
N LYS A 656 -5.54 17.25 3.47
CA LYS A 656 -6.02 16.29 2.46
C LYS A 656 -7.45 16.65 2.03
N GLY A 657 -7.63 16.97 0.75
CA GLY A 657 -8.88 17.47 0.17
C GLY A 657 -9.04 18.99 0.12
N ARG A 658 -8.01 19.77 0.50
CA ARG A 658 -8.06 21.25 0.61
C ARG A 658 -8.71 21.96 -0.58
N GLY A 659 -9.69 22.81 -0.28
CA GLY A 659 -10.41 23.62 -1.25
C GLY A 659 -11.47 22.84 -2.02
N TYR A 660 -11.94 21.71 -1.48
CA TYR A 660 -13.13 21.02 -1.97
C TYR A 660 -13.99 20.51 -0.78
N PRO A 661 -15.02 21.26 -0.36
CA PRO A 661 -15.79 20.98 0.86
C PRO A 661 -16.41 19.57 0.95
N TYR A 662 -16.65 18.92 -0.19
CA TYR A 662 -17.15 17.53 -0.23
C TYR A 662 -16.06 16.52 0.13
N ALA A 663 -14.82 16.73 -0.29
CA ALA A 663 -13.67 15.95 0.19
C ALA A 663 -13.36 16.28 1.65
N GLU A 664 -13.32 17.56 2.02
CA GLU A 664 -13.01 17.98 3.40
C GLU A 664 -13.98 17.41 4.44
N LYS A 665 -15.26 17.24 4.09
CA LYS A 665 -16.29 16.64 4.96
C LYS A 665 -16.34 15.11 4.91
N ALA A 666 -15.72 14.48 3.91
CA ALA A 666 -15.74 13.02 3.78
C ALA A 666 -14.81 12.34 4.80
N SER A 667 -15.23 11.22 5.36
CA SER A 667 -14.42 10.41 6.28
C SER A 667 -13.15 9.86 5.62
N ASP A 668 -13.19 9.61 4.31
CA ASP A 668 -12.04 9.15 3.53
C ASP A 668 -11.20 10.29 2.90
N LYS A 669 -11.62 11.56 3.09
CA LYS A 669 -11.10 12.76 2.41
C LYS A 669 -11.07 12.66 0.88
N TYR A 670 -11.95 11.85 0.28
CA TYR A 670 -11.92 11.51 -1.15
C TYR A 670 -10.52 11.05 -1.62
N HIS A 671 -9.84 10.22 -0.81
CA HIS A 671 -8.53 9.66 -1.17
C HIS A 671 -8.60 8.83 -2.46
N GLY A 672 -9.70 8.10 -2.69
CA GLY A 672 -9.96 7.39 -3.93
C GLY A 672 -11.44 7.50 -4.32
N VAL A 673 -11.72 8.13 -5.46
CA VAL A 673 -13.09 8.39 -5.94
C VAL A 673 -13.41 7.66 -7.24
N THR A 674 -14.67 7.28 -7.43
CA THR A 674 -15.21 7.01 -8.78
C THR A 674 -15.44 8.34 -9.51
N LYS A 675 -15.95 8.29 -10.75
CA LYS A 675 -16.50 9.49 -11.40
C LYS A 675 -17.53 10.17 -10.49
N PHE A 676 -17.58 11.50 -10.50
CA PHE A 676 -18.49 12.29 -9.65
C PHE A 676 -18.91 13.60 -10.33
N ASP A 677 -19.93 14.26 -9.80
CA ASP A 677 -20.36 15.60 -10.24
C ASP A 677 -19.72 16.69 -9.36
N PRO A 678 -18.88 17.61 -9.91
CA PRO A 678 -18.16 18.60 -9.10
C PRO A 678 -19.02 19.54 -8.23
N PRO A 679 -20.12 20.14 -8.71
CA PRO A 679 -21.01 20.98 -7.90
C PRO A 679 -21.59 20.30 -6.66
N THR A 680 -21.81 18.97 -6.70
CA THR A 680 -22.55 18.25 -5.65
C THR A 680 -21.72 17.22 -4.87
N GLY A 681 -20.51 16.89 -5.33
CA GLY A 681 -19.70 15.78 -4.80
C GLY A 681 -20.29 14.38 -5.04
N LYS A 682 -21.41 14.28 -5.77
CA LYS A 682 -22.16 13.02 -5.91
C LYS A 682 -21.39 12.03 -6.78
N GLN A 683 -20.85 10.98 -6.15
CA GLN A 683 -20.15 9.89 -6.83
C GLN A 683 -21.11 8.99 -7.61
N PHE A 684 -20.82 8.79 -8.90
CA PHE A 684 -21.54 7.89 -9.80
C PHE A 684 -21.06 6.44 -9.62
N LYS A 685 -21.64 5.74 -8.64
CA LYS A 685 -21.36 4.32 -8.36
C LYS A 685 -22.36 3.43 -9.08
N SER A 686 -21.87 2.46 -9.84
CA SER A 686 -22.67 1.35 -10.37
C SER A 686 -23.21 0.50 -9.21
N LYS A 687 -24.51 0.14 -9.24
CA LYS A 687 -25.09 -0.75 -8.25
C LYS A 687 -24.58 -2.18 -8.46
N ALA A 688 -23.67 -2.64 -7.60
CA ALA A 688 -23.22 -4.02 -7.59
C ALA A 688 -24.35 -4.96 -7.14
N THR A 689 -24.33 -6.19 -7.65
CA THR A 689 -25.20 -7.31 -7.24
C THR A 689 -24.61 -8.10 -6.07
N THR A 690 -23.28 -8.17 -5.99
CA THR A 690 -22.48 -8.95 -5.02
C THR A 690 -21.55 -8.04 -4.21
N GLN A 691 -21.01 -8.55 -3.09
CA GLN A 691 -20.04 -7.81 -2.27
C GLN A 691 -18.62 -7.94 -2.85
N SER A 692 -17.67 -7.16 -2.31
CA SER A 692 -16.25 -7.30 -2.64
C SER A 692 -15.63 -8.53 -1.98
N TYR A 693 -14.63 -9.16 -2.59
CA TYR A 693 -13.86 -10.24 -1.94
C TYR A 693 -13.25 -9.81 -0.60
N THR A 694 -12.83 -8.55 -0.49
CA THR A 694 -12.40 -7.91 0.77
C THR A 694 -13.49 -7.94 1.86
N THR A 695 -14.76 -7.73 1.48
CA THR A 695 -15.88 -7.80 2.43
C THR A 695 -16.16 -9.24 2.84
N TYR A 696 -16.21 -10.18 1.89
CA TYR A 696 -16.41 -11.60 2.18
C TYR A 696 -15.30 -12.17 3.08
N PHE A 697 -14.03 -11.82 2.84
CA PHE A 697 -12.92 -12.15 3.75
C PHE A 697 -13.13 -11.59 5.17
N ALA A 698 -13.48 -10.31 5.28
CA ALA A 698 -13.66 -9.67 6.58
C ALA A 698 -14.85 -10.28 7.36
N GLU A 699 -15.96 -10.60 6.67
CA GLU A 699 -17.10 -11.30 7.26
C GLU A 699 -16.74 -12.72 7.71
N ALA A 700 -15.99 -13.48 6.89
CA ALA A 700 -15.51 -14.82 7.23
C ALA A 700 -14.59 -14.80 8.47
N LEU A 701 -13.62 -13.87 8.49
CA LEU A 701 -12.68 -13.75 9.60
C LEU A 701 -13.36 -13.27 10.89
N ILE A 702 -14.39 -12.42 10.78
CA ILE A 702 -15.23 -12.05 11.93
C ILE A 702 -15.96 -13.29 12.48
N ALA A 703 -16.59 -14.11 11.62
CA ALA A 703 -17.31 -15.31 12.06
C ALA A 703 -16.40 -16.34 12.74
N GLU A 704 -15.20 -16.58 12.19
CA GLU A 704 -14.20 -17.43 12.86
C GLU A 704 -13.75 -16.83 14.20
N ALA A 705 -13.51 -15.52 14.28
CA ALA A 705 -13.07 -14.87 15.51
C ALA A 705 -14.20 -14.63 16.54
N GLU A 706 -15.47 -14.82 16.19
CA GLU A 706 -16.57 -14.96 17.15
C GLU A 706 -16.56 -16.34 17.83
N ALA A 707 -16.14 -17.39 17.10
CA ALA A 707 -16.01 -18.74 17.63
C ALA A 707 -14.67 -18.98 18.37
N ASP A 708 -13.59 -18.35 17.91
CA ASP A 708 -12.24 -18.50 18.43
C ASP A 708 -11.71 -17.18 19.03
N LYS A 709 -11.42 -17.22 20.34
CA LYS A 709 -10.92 -16.05 21.09
C LYS A 709 -9.48 -15.67 20.75
N ASP A 710 -8.68 -16.60 20.21
CA ASP A 710 -7.23 -16.45 20.02
C ASP A 710 -6.88 -15.97 18.60
N ILE A 711 -7.88 -15.85 17.70
CA ILE A 711 -7.73 -15.19 16.40
C ILE A 711 -7.53 -13.68 16.58
N VAL A 712 -6.47 -13.16 15.95
CA VAL A 712 -6.11 -11.75 15.89
C VAL A 712 -5.80 -11.33 14.45
N ALA A 713 -6.14 -10.09 14.10
CA ALA A 713 -5.91 -9.52 12.78
C ALA A 713 -4.78 -8.48 12.81
N ILE A 714 -3.99 -8.43 11.74
CA ILE A 714 -2.86 -7.52 11.57
C ILE A 714 -2.95 -6.90 10.17
N HIS A 715 -2.75 -5.60 10.03
CA HIS A 715 -2.54 -4.96 8.74
C HIS A 715 -1.45 -3.90 8.79
N ALA A 716 -0.73 -3.75 7.68
CA ALA A 716 0.19 -2.62 7.49
C ALA A 716 -0.58 -1.44 6.89
N ALA A 717 -1.17 -0.56 7.70
CA ALA A 717 -1.89 0.67 7.28
C ALA A 717 -3.14 0.50 6.37
N MET A 718 -3.38 -0.69 5.81
CA MET A 718 -4.40 -0.96 4.79
C MET A 718 -5.79 -1.33 5.35
N GLY A 719 -6.20 -0.77 6.49
CA GLY A 719 -7.38 -1.26 7.23
C GLY A 719 -8.70 -1.23 6.45
N GLY A 720 -9.02 -0.13 5.76
CA GLY A 720 -10.16 -0.08 4.83
C GLY A 720 -9.90 -0.80 3.51
N GLY A 721 -8.63 -0.96 3.12
CA GLY A 721 -8.22 -1.63 1.89
C GLY A 721 -8.30 -3.16 1.95
N THR A 722 -8.25 -3.74 3.16
CA THR A 722 -8.27 -5.19 3.46
C THR A 722 -9.50 -5.62 4.27
N GLY A 723 -10.43 -4.69 4.57
CA GLY A 723 -11.65 -4.96 5.35
C GLY A 723 -11.41 -5.08 6.85
N MET A 724 -10.17 -4.94 7.32
CA MET A 724 -9.82 -5.02 8.74
C MET A 724 -10.34 -3.85 9.57
N ASN A 725 -10.84 -2.77 8.95
CA ASN A 725 -11.66 -1.78 9.65
C ASN A 725 -13.00 -2.36 10.16
N LEU A 726 -13.58 -3.33 9.46
CA LEU A 726 -14.77 -4.07 9.92
C LEU A 726 -14.41 -4.99 11.10
N PHE A 727 -13.29 -5.72 10.99
CA PHE A 727 -12.79 -6.59 12.05
C PHE A 727 -12.41 -5.77 13.31
N HIS A 728 -11.70 -4.65 13.16
CA HIS A 728 -11.37 -3.74 14.26
C HIS A 728 -12.64 -3.19 14.94
N ARG A 729 -13.66 -2.78 14.17
CA ARG A 729 -14.95 -2.34 14.74
C ARG A 729 -15.63 -3.44 15.57
N ARG A 730 -15.47 -4.72 15.20
CA ARG A 730 -16.02 -5.87 15.94
C ARG A 730 -15.16 -6.28 17.14
N PHE A 731 -13.84 -6.14 17.04
CA PHE A 731 -12.84 -6.58 18.02
C PHE A 731 -11.66 -5.58 18.15
N PRO A 732 -11.86 -4.40 18.78
CA PRO A 732 -10.84 -3.34 18.78
C PRO A 732 -9.50 -3.74 19.42
N THR A 733 -9.52 -4.66 20.38
CA THR A 733 -8.34 -5.15 21.11
C THR A 733 -7.61 -6.32 20.43
N ARG A 734 -8.10 -6.79 19.27
CA ARG A 734 -7.53 -7.92 18.50
C ARG A 734 -7.17 -7.55 17.07
N CYS A 735 -7.17 -6.27 16.72
CA CYS A 735 -6.83 -5.80 15.37
C CYS A 735 -5.72 -4.75 15.45
N PHE A 736 -4.57 -5.05 14.84
CA PHE A 736 -3.34 -4.27 14.96
C PHE A 736 -3.00 -3.60 13.62
N ASP A 737 -2.91 -2.27 13.63
CA ASP A 737 -2.32 -1.49 12.54
C ASP A 737 -0.86 -1.17 12.89
N VAL A 738 0.09 -1.60 12.06
CA VAL A 738 1.53 -1.35 12.25
C VAL A 738 2.05 -0.14 11.45
N GLY A 739 1.19 0.61 10.76
CA GLY A 739 1.61 1.61 9.78
C GLY A 739 2.09 0.96 8.47
N ILE A 740 2.78 1.70 7.60
CA ILE A 740 3.28 1.17 6.33
C ILE A 740 4.60 0.41 6.57
N ALA A 741 4.51 -0.71 7.31
CA ALA A 741 5.64 -1.49 7.79
C ALA A 741 5.38 -2.99 7.63
N GLU A 742 5.27 -3.45 6.39
CA GLU A 742 4.93 -4.83 6.03
C GLU A 742 5.92 -5.85 6.63
N GLN A 743 7.22 -5.54 6.64
CA GLN A 743 8.25 -6.38 7.27
C GLN A 743 7.92 -6.58 8.75
N HIS A 744 7.63 -5.49 9.47
CA HIS A 744 7.22 -5.55 10.87
C HIS A 744 5.90 -6.29 11.05
N ALA A 745 4.92 -6.15 10.14
CA ALA A 745 3.66 -6.88 10.22
C ALA A 745 3.86 -8.41 10.25
N VAL A 746 4.80 -8.92 9.46
CA VAL A 746 5.10 -10.37 9.39
C VAL A 746 5.87 -10.84 10.63
N THR A 747 6.93 -10.15 11.04
CA THR A 747 7.68 -10.53 12.28
C THR A 747 6.82 -10.35 13.54
N PHE A 748 5.91 -9.37 13.57
CA PHE A 748 4.92 -9.19 14.64
C PHE A 748 3.90 -10.34 14.65
N ALA A 749 3.45 -10.80 13.49
CA ALA A 749 2.64 -12.02 13.38
C ALA A 749 3.40 -13.26 13.89
N ALA A 750 4.68 -13.42 13.56
CA ALA A 750 5.52 -14.48 14.09
C ALA A 750 5.58 -14.44 15.63
N GLY A 751 5.83 -13.28 16.22
CA GLY A 751 5.83 -13.09 17.68
C GLY A 751 4.49 -13.44 18.35
N LEU A 752 3.36 -13.05 17.76
CA LEU A 752 2.03 -13.40 18.26
C LEU A 752 1.74 -14.91 18.14
N ALA A 753 2.25 -15.58 17.10
CA ALA A 753 2.13 -17.03 16.96
C ALA A 753 2.98 -17.80 18.01
N CYS A 754 4.14 -17.28 18.39
CA CYS A 754 4.95 -17.83 19.50
C CYS A 754 4.22 -17.78 20.85
N GLU A 755 3.43 -16.73 21.11
CA GLU A 755 2.57 -16.61 22.29
C GLU A 755 1.24 -17.41 22.18
N GLY A 756 1.11 -18.28 21.17
CA GLY A 756 -0.02 -19.20 21.00
C GLY A 756 -1.29 -18.59 20.39
N LEU A 757 -1.23 -17.36 19.89
CA LEU A 757 -2.35 -16.73 19.16
C LEU A 757 -2.42 -17.22 17.71
N LYS A 758 -3.51 -16.86 17.03
CA LYS A 758 -3.78 -17.22 15.62
C LYS A 758 -3.79 -15.96 14.75
N PRO A 759 -2.62 -15.44 14.36
CA PRO A 759 -2.51 -14.19 13.62
C PRO A 759 -2.87 -14.35 12.14
N PHE A 760 -3.84 -13.57 11.69
CA PHE A 760 -4.14 -13.30 10.29
C PHE A 760 -3.48 -11.99 9.87
N CYS A 761 -2.42 -12.09 9.08
CA CYS A 761 -1.76 -10.96 8.43
C CYS A 761 -2.51 -10.64 7.13
N ALA A 762 -3.35 -9.61 7.17
CA ALA A 762 -4.12 -9.11 6.03
C ALA A 762 -3.30 -8.06 5.27
N ILE A 763 -2.92 -8.39 4.04
CA ILE A 763 -1.93 -7.66 3.26
C ILE A 763 -2.27 -7.74 1.76
N TYR A 764 -1.77 -6.82 0.95
CA TYR A 764 -1.86 -6.98 -0.51
C TYR A 764 -0.73 -7.87 -1.00
N SER A 765 -1.00 -8.78 -1.95
CA SER A 765 0.03 -9.60 -2.61
C SER A 765 1.21 -8.73 -3.11
N SER A 766 0.91 -7.57 -3.71
CA SER A 766 1.93 -6.63 -4.18
C SER A 766 2.80 -6.06 -3.05
N PHE A 767 2.25 -5.84 -1.86
CA PHE A 767 2.99 -5.25 -0.72
C PHE A 767 3.71 -6.31 0.13
N LEU A 768 3.24 -7.56 0.16
CA LEU A 768 3.93 -8.67 0.82
C LEU A 768 5.34 -8.92 0.24
N GLN A 769 5.59 -8.51 -1.01
CA GLN A 769 6.92 -8.50 -1.64
C GLN A 769 7.98 -7.79 -0.78
N ARG A 770 7.62 -6.72 -0.07
CA ARG A 770 8.53 -5.98 0.83
C ARG A 770 8.94 -6.80 2.06
N ALA A 771 8.13 -7.77 2.46
CA ALA A 771 8.30 -8.58 3.68
C ALA A 771 8.69 -10.03 3.41
N TYR A 772 9.13 -10.35 2.18
CA TYR A 772 9.36 -11.74 1.77
C TYR A 772 10.37 -12.47 2.66
N ASP A 773 11.48 -11.82 3.00
CA ASP A 773 12.50 -12.36 3.91
C ASP A 773 11.92 -12.74 5.29
N GLN A 774 11.01 -11.92 5.84
CA GLN A 774 10.34 -12.20 7.11
C GLN A 774 9.36 -13.38 6.99
N VAL A 775 8.78 -13.63 5.81
CA VAL A 775 8.00 -14.87 5.56
C VAL A 775 8.92 -16.10 5.52
N VAL A 776 10.12 -15.99 4.93
CA VAL A 776 11.07 -17.10 4.86
C VAL A 776 11.69 -17.39 6.23
N HIS A 777 12.37 -16.40 6.81
CA HIS A 777 13.20 -16.53 8.00
C HIS A 777 12.36 -16.60 9.28
N ASP A 778 11.54 -15.58 9.54
CA ASP A 778 10.83 -15.47 10.81
C ASP A 778 9.65 -16.44 10.90
N VAL A 779 9.07 -16.87 9.77
CA VAL A 779 7.83 -17.66 9.73
C VAL A 779 8.02 -19.09 9.21
N ASP A 780 8.47 -19.32 7.97
CA ASP A 780 8.50 -20.67 7.37
C ASP A 780 9.55 -21.58 7.99
N ILE A 781 10.79 -21.09 8.19
CA ILE A 781 11.86 -21.85 8.87
C ILE A 781 11.41 -22.31 10.27
N GLN A 782 10.74 -21.43 11.01
CA GLN A 782 10.22 -21.70 12.36
C GLN A 782 8.89 -22.48 12.38
N LYS A 783 8.28 -22.72 11.20
CA LYS A 783 6.95 -23.33 11.01
C LYS A 783 5.81 -22.65 11.79
N LEU A 784 5.93 -21.35 12.04
CA LEU A 784 4.94 -20.64 12.84
C LEU A 784 3.60 -20.52 12.08
N PRO A 785 2.45 -20.76 12.74
CA PRO A 785 1.14 -20.75 12.09
C PRO A 785 0.62 -19.32 11.86
N VAL A 786 1.35 -18.53 11.08
CA VAL A 786 0.86 -17.26 10.53
C VAL A 786 -0.04 -17.54 9.32
N ARG A 787 -1.19 -16.86 9.26
CA ARG A 787 -2.14 -16.93 8.15
C ARG A 787 -2.01 -15.65 7.30
N PHE A 788 -1.58 -15.75 6.05
CA PHE A 788 -1.49 -14.60 5.14
C PHE A 788 -2.74 -14.50 4.28
N ALA A 789 -3.56 -13.48 4.52
CA ALA A 789 -4.72 -13.16 3.69
C ALA A 789 -4.29 -12.14 2.63
N MET A 790 -4.09 -12.61 1.40
CA MET A 790 -3.44 -11.85 0.32
C MET A 790 -4.48 -11.29 -0.65
N ASP A 791 -4.98 -10.10 -0.33
CA ASP A 791 -5.88 -9.32 -1.19
C ASP A 791 -5.10 -8.73 -2.40
N ARG A 792 -5.79 -8.20 -3.41
CA ARG A 792 -5.21 -7.60 -4.64
C ARG A 792 -4.26 -8.56 -5.37
N ALA A 793 -4.50 -9.86 -5.25
CA ALA A 793 -3.79 -10.85 -6.03
C ALA A 793 -4.20 -10.77 -7.52
N GLY A 794 -3.26 -11.06 -8.42
CA GLY A 794 -3.47 -10.94 -9.87
C GLY A 794 -3.40 -9.49 -10.37
N LEU A 795 -4.18 -9.20 -11.40
CA LEU A 795 -4.24 -7.92 -12.09
C LEU A 795 -5.21 -6.97 -11.38
N VAL A 796 -4.74 -5.78 -11.00
CA VAL A 796 -5.53 -4.85 -10.17
C VAL A 796 -6.22 -3.73 -10.95
N GLY A 797 -6.12 -3.70 -12.28
CA GLY A 797 -6.74 -2.71 -13.15
C GLY A 797 -6.05 -1.34 -13.08
N ALA A 798 -6.82 -0.32 -12.67
CA ALA A 798 -6.51 1.10 -12.83
C ALA A 798 -5.32 1.63 -11.99
N ASP A 799 -4.63 0.78 -11.23
CA ASP A 799 -3.40 1.10 -10.49
C ASP A 799 -2.13 0.52 -11.15
N GLY A 800 -2.29 -0.35 -12.16
CA GLY A 800 -1.19 -0.79 -13.02
C GLY A 800 -0.14 -1.67 -12.36
N PRO A 801 1.04 -1.83 -12.99
CA PRO A 801 1.99 -2.89 -12.68
C PRO A 801 2.68 -2.72 -11.33
N THR A 802 2.76 -1.50 -10.81
CA THR A 802 3.32 -1.22 -9.47
C THR A 802 2.44 -1.73 -8.32
N HIS A 803 1.21 -2.15 -8.61
CA HIS A 803 0.25 -2.67 -7.64
C HIS A 803 -0.27 -4.08 -7.97
N CYS A 804 0.17 -4.70 -9.08
CA CYS A 804 -0.28 -6.03 -9.46
C CYS A 804 0.31 -7.11 -8.53
N GLY A 805 -0.56 -8.02 -8.06
CA GLY A 805 -0.22 -9.16 -7.23
C GLY A 805 0.15 -10.39 -8.05
N SER A 806 1.17 -10.25 -8.91
CA SER A 806 1.50 -11.25 -9.93
C SER A 806 2.47 -12.35 -9.46
N PHE A 807 3.16 -12.15 -8.33
CA PHE A 807 4.34 -12.94 -7.96
C PHE A 807 4.17 -13.82 -6.71
N ASP A 808 3.09 -13.66 -5.95
CA ASP A 808 2.90 -14.36 -4.67
C ASP A 808 2.83 -15.88 -4.79
N VAL A 809 2.27 -16.44 -5.87
CA VAL A 809 2.25 -17.89 -6.07
C VAL A 809 3.68 -18.43 -6.12
N THR A 810 4.53 -17.81 -6.94
CA THR A 810 5.94 -18.18 -7.12
C THR A 810 6.73 -18.04 -5.81
N PHE A 811 6.66 -16.87 -5.14
CA PHE A 811 7.47 -16.66 -3.94
C PHE A 811 6.95 -17.39 -2.69
N MET A 812 5.63 -17.63 -2.54
CA MET A 812 5.09 -18.39 -1.40
C MET A 812 5.20 -19.91 -1.60
N ALA A 813 4.96 -20.44 -2.80
CA ALA A 813 4.94 -21.89 -3.04
C ALA A 813 6.34 -22.54 -3.07
N CYS A 814 7.41 -21.75 -3.26
CA CYS A 814 8.77 -22.27 -3.07
C CYS A 814 9.09 -22.61 -1.60
N LEU A 815 8.46 -21.94 -0.61
CA LEU A 815 8.80 -22.05 0.81
C LEU A 815 8.38 -23.41 1.41
N PRO A 816 9.28 -24.19 2.03
CA PRO A 816 9.04 -25.61 2.34
C PRO A 816 7.76 -25.94 3.12
N ASN A 817 7.38 -25.15 4.12
CA ASN A 817 6.31 -25.50 5.06
C ASN A 817 4.95 -24.86 4.73
N MET A 818 4.93 -23.83 3.87
CA MET A 818 3.77 -23.06 3.46
C MET A 818 2.67 -23.89 2.80
N VAL A 819 1.42 -23.73 3.27
CA VAL A 819 0.20 -24.13 2.54
C VAL A 819 -0.27 -22.95 1.69
N VAL A 820 -0.43 -23.15 0.37
CA VAL A 820 -0.72 -22.07 -0.60
C VAL A 820 -2.03 -22.36 -1.32
N MET A 821 -3.02 -21.48 -1.14
CA MET A 821 -4.41 -21.65 -1.59
C MET A 821 -4.89 -20.48 -2.45
N ALA A 822 -5.89 -20.71 -3.31
CA ALA A 822 -6.61 -19.66 -4.03
C ALA A 822 -8.08 -20.07 -4.31
N PRO A 823 -9.08 -19.34 -3.81
CA PRO A 823 -10.48 -19.69 -4.00
C PRO A 823 -10.96 -19.28 -5.41
N SER A 824 -11.80 -20.10 -6.02
CA SER A 824 -12.44 -19.81 -7.31
C SER A 824 -13.57 -18.78 -7.23
N ASP A 825 -14.14 -18.59 -6.03
CA ASP A 825 -15.36 -17.85 -5.76
C ASP A 825 -15.41 -17.44 -4.28
N GLU A 826 -16.40 -16.63 -3.89
CA GLU A 826 -16.54 -16.15 -2.52
C GLU A 826 -16.92 -17.24 -1.51
N ALA A 827 -17.57 -18.33 -1.91
CA ALA A 827 -17.88 -19.44 -1.00
C ALA A 827 -16.59 -20.21 -0.65
N GLU A 828 -15.75 -20.51 -1.64
CA GLU A 828 -14.40 -21.07 -1.40
C GLU A 828 -13.53 -20.15 -0.53
N LEU A 829 -13.69 -18.82 -0.59
CA LEU A 829 -12.99 -17.90 0.31
C LEU A 829 -13.41 -18.11 1.78
N PHE A 830 -14.72 -18.28 2.07
CA PHE A 830 -15.18 -18.67 3.42
C PHE A 830 -14.55 -20.01 3.85
N HIS A 831 -14.54 -21.01 2.96
CA HIS A 831 -13.94 -22.32 3.22
C HIS A 831 -12.42 -22.23 3.49
N MET A 832 -11.68 -21.40 2.75
CA MET A 832 -10.23 -21.22 2.91
C MET A 832 -9.87 -20.42 4.17
N VAL A 833 -10.70 -19.45 4.58
CA VAL A 833 -10.53 -18.77 5.89
C VAL A 833 -10.71 -19.76 7.05
N ALA A 834 -11.74 -20.61 7.00
CA ALA A 834 -11.93 -21.67 8.00
C ALA A 834 -10.79 -22.71 7.99
N THR A 835 -10.27 -23.05 6.80
CA THR A 835 -9.10 -23.92 6.63
C THR A 835 -7.84 -23.30 7.27
N ALA A 836 -7.57 -22.03 6.99
CA ALA A 836 -6.44 -21.30 7.58
C ALA A 836 -6.58 -21.16 9.11
N ALA A 837 -7.78 -20.98 9.65
CA ALA A 837 -8.03 -20.97 11.09
C ALA A 837 -7.71 -22.33 11.75
N ALA A 838 -7.96 -23.44 11.04
CA ALA A 838 -7.69 -24.81 11.52
C ALA A 838 -6.22 -25.23 11.48
N ILE A 839 -5.39 -24.65 10.61
CA ILE A 839 -3.94 -24.94 10.52
C ILE A 839 -3.20 -24.30 11.69
N ASN A 840 -2.50 -25.09 12.52
CA ASN A 840 -1.82 -24.62 13.74
C ASN A 840 -0.37 -25.13 13.90
N ASP A 841 0.22 -25.75 12.87
CA ASP A 841 1.53 -26.41 12.91
C ASP A 841 2.52 -25.97 11.81
N ARG A 842 2.10 -25.03 10.96
CA ARG A 842 2.83 -24.48 9.80
C ARG A 842 2.16 -23.19 9.31
N PRO A 843 2.84 -22.32 8.56
CA PRO A 843 2.20 -21.16 7.95
C PRO A 843 1.26 -21.53 6.79
N SER A 844 0.32 -20.63 6.48
CA SER A 844 -0.58 -20.78 5.34
C SER A 844 -0.90 -19.43 4.70
N CYS A 845 -1.21 -19.41 3.40
CA CYS A 845 -1.66 -18.23 2.69
C CYS A 845 -2.81 -18.54 1.72
N PHE A 846 -3.71 -17.57 1.54
CA PHE A 846 -4.74 -17.61 0.50
C PHE A 846 -4.76 -16.28 -0.27
N ARG A 847 -4.75 -16.37 -1.60
CA ARG A 847 -4.76 -15.22 -2.52
C ARG A 847 -6.15 -14.96 -3.08
N TYR A 848 -6.61 -13.71 -3.13
CA TYR A 848 -7.91 -13.36 -3.73
C TYR A 848 -7.86 -12.01 -4.48
N PRO A 849 -8.65 -11.86 -5.56
CA PRO A 849 -8.50 -10.75 -6.49
C PRO A 849 -9.15 -9.45 -6.00
N ARG A 850 -8.73 -8.33 -6.58
CA ARG A 850 -9.46 -7.07 -6.48
C ARG A 850 -10.75 -7.15 -7.29
N GLY A 851 -11.87 -7.45 -6.65
CA GLY A 851 -13.16 -7.46 -7.34
C GLY A 851 -14.34 -7.78 -6.43
N ASN A 852 -15.48 -8.05 -7.06
CA ASN A 852 -16.67 -8.57 -6.41
C ASN A 852 -16.80 -10.08 -6.63
N GLY A 853 -17.54 -10.74 -5.74
CA GLY A 853 -17.91 -12.15 -5.90
C GLY A 853 -18.81 -12.40 -7.12
N VAL A 854 -18.89 -13.67 -7.53
CA VAL A 854 -19.62 -14.13 -8.73
C VAL A 854 -21.12 -14.33 -8.49
N GLY A 855 -21.57 -14.44 -7.25
CA GLY A 855 -22.98 -14.60 -6.87
C GLY A 855 -23.36 -16.03 -6.49
N VAL A 856 -22.43 -16.80 -5.90
CA VAL A 856 -22.70 -18.17 -5.41
C VAL A 856 -23.42 -18.16 -4.05
N GLU A 857 -24.04 -19.28 -3.70
CA GLU A 857 -24.64 -19.48 -2.37
C GLU A 857 -23.55 -19.48 -1.29
N LEU A 858 -23.78 -18.74 -0.20
CA LEU A 858 -22.80 -18.54 0.87
C LEU A 858 -22.99 -19.54 2.01
N PRO A 859 -21.92 -20.03 2.66
CA PRO A 859 -22.01 -20.85 3.86
C PRO A 859 -22.85 -20.19 4.97
N THR A 860 -23.73 -20.98 5.60
CA THR A 860 -24.70 -20.50 6.58
C THR A 860 -24.02 -19.76 7.75
N GLY A 861 -24.48 -18.55 8.04
CA GLY A 861 -23.92 -17.73 9.11
C GLY A 861 -22.53 -17.14 8.81
N ASN A 862 -22.17 -17.00 7.52
CA ASN A 862 -20.90 -16.45 7.07
C ASN A 862 -19.67 -17.21 7.60
N ARG A 863 -19.81 -18.53 7.84
CA ARG A 863 -18.73 -19.37 8.35
C ARG A 863 -18.49 -20.58 7.45
N GLY A 864 -17.25 -20.74 6.97
CA GLY A 864 -16.87 -21.85 6.09
C GLY A 864 -16.69 -23.18 6.84
N THR A 865 -16.65 -24.26 6.06
CA THR A 865 -16.18 -25.57 6.52
C THR A 865 -14.72 -25.75 6.06
N PRO A 866 -13.77 -26.16 6.93
CA PRO A 866 -12.40 -26.45 6.50
C PRO A 866 -12.32 -27.50 5.39
N LEU A 867 -11.44 -27.25 4.41
CA LEU A 867 -11.15 -28.15 3.28
C LEU A 867 -10.09 -29.19 3.66
N GLU A 868 -10.08 -30.33 2.97
CA GLU A 868 -8.95 -31.25 3.02
C GLU A 868 -7.75 -30.60 2.30
N ILE A 869 -6.62 -30.48 3.01
CA ILE A 869 -5.45 -29.74 2.52
C ILE A 869 -4.82 -30.48 1.33
N GLY A 870 -4.72 -29.79 0.19
CA GLY A 870 -4.20 -30.37 -1.05
C GLY A 870 -5.22 -31.19 -1.84
N LYS A 871 -6.52 -30.89 -1.71
CA LYS A 871 -7.58 -31.47 -2.54
C LYS A 871 -8.26 -30.45 -3.44
N GLY A 872 -8.21 -30.71 -4.75
CA GLY A 872 -8.98 -29.98 -5.75
C GLY A 872 -10.41 -30.53 -5.89
N ARG A 873 -11.11 -30.12 -6.95
CA ARG A 873 -12.41 -30.67 -7.36
C ARG A 873 -12.59 -30.58 -8.88
N ILE A 874 -13.33 -31.51 -9.46
CA ILE A 874 -13.86 -31.36 -10.81
C ILE A 874 -15.19 -30.58 -10.70
N LEU A 875 -15.37 -29.56 -11.54
CA LEU A 875 -16.57 -28.74 -11.63
C LEU A 875 -17.45 -29.14 -12.82
N ILE A 876 -16.81 -29.50 -13.93
CA ILE A 876 -17.44 -30.00 -15.15
C ILE A 876 -16.64 -31.23 -15.59
N GLU A 877 -17.29 -32.38 -15.75
CA GLU A 877 -16.70 -33.52 -16.48
C GLU A 877 -16.93 -33.36 -17.98
N GLY A 878 -15.92 -33.65 -18.79
CA GLY A 878 -15.97 -33.67 -20.25
C GLY A 878 -14.98 -34.68 -20.80
N GLU A 879 -14.48 -34.43 -22.01
CA GLU A 879 -13.62 -35.36 -22.74
C GLU A 879 -12.45 -34.65 -23.44
N ARG A 880 -11.39 -35.42 -23.74
CA ARG A 880 -10.21 -35.05 -24.56
C ARG A 880 -9.31 -33.94 -24.01
N VAL A 881 -9.86 -32.90 -23.39
CA VAL A 881 -9.14 -31.73 -22.88
C VAL A 881 -9.61 -31.38 -21.47
N ALA A 882 -8.66 -31.24 -20.55
CA ALA A 882 -8.89 -30.74 -19.19
C ALA A 882 -8.31 -29.34 -19.00
N LEU A 883 -9.11 -28.44 -18.41
CA LEU A 883 -8.67 -27.16 -17.85
C LEU A 883 -8.51 -27.33 -16.34
N LEU A 884 -7.32 -27.07 -15.81
CA LEU A 884 -7.02 -27.05 -14.37
C LEU A 884 -6.74 -25.61 -13.94
N GLY A 885 -7.78 -24.93 -13.46
CA GLY A 885 -7.70 -23.53 -13.04
C GLY A 885 -7.28 -23.37 -11.59
N TYR A 886 -6.63 -22.25 -11.27
CA TYR A 886 -6.22 -21.88 -9.91
C TYR A 886 -6.72 -20.48 -9.53
N GLY A 887 -7.53 -20.39 -8.47
CA GLY A 887 -8.13 -19.14 -8.00
C GLY A 887 -9.12 -18.51 -8.98
N SER A 888 -9.07 -17.18 -9.11
CA SER A 888 -9.87 -16.37 -10.05
C SER A 888 -9.90 -16.92 -11.48
N ALA A 889 -8.80 -17.53 -11.94
CA ALA A 889 -8.69 -18.13 -13.27
C ALA A 889 -9.68 -19.27 -13.52
N VAL A 890 -10.22 -19.93 -12.49
CA VAL A 890 -11.27 -20.96 -12.61
C VAL A 890 -12.53 -20.40 -13.29
N GLN A 891 -12.91 -19.16 -12.99
CA GLN A 891 -14.07 -18.52 -13.62
C GLN A 891 -13.83 -18.26 -15.12
N ASN A 892 -12.60 -17.91 -15.50
CA ASN A 892 -12.22 -17.80 -16.91
C ASN A 892 -12.19 -19.16 -17.61
N CYS A 893 -11.85 -20.25 -16.90
CA CYS A 893 -11.91 -21.63 -17.42
C CYS A 893 -13.35 -22.11 -17.65
N LEU A 894 -14.26 -21.85 -16.70
CA LEU A 894 -15.69 -22.14 -16.83
C LEU A 894 -16.29 -21.38 -18.03
N ALA A 895 -16.04 -20.08 -18.11
CA ALA A 895 -16.48 -19.27 -19.25
C ALA A 895 -15.88 -19.76 -20.58
N ALA A 896 -14.61 -20.18 -20.60
CA ALA A 896 -13.96 -20.73 -21.79
C ALA A 896 -14.58 -22.06 -22.23
N ALA A 897 -14.94 -22.94 -21.29
CA ALA A 897 -15.67 -24.17 -21.60
C ALA A 897 -17.03 -23.87 -22.27
N SER A 898 -17.78 -22.87 -21.79
CA SER A 898 -19.01 -22.40 -22.44
C SER A 898 -18.80 -21.66 -23.77
N LEU A 899 -17.57 -21.27 -24.14
CA LEU A 899 -17.22 -20.86 -25.51
C LEU A 899 -17.03 -22.10 -26.39
N VAL A 900 -16.20 -23.05 -25.92
CA VAL A 900 -15.78 -24.24 -26.69
C VAL A 900 -16.92 -25.24 -26.93
N GLU A 901 -17.85 -25.37 -25.97
CA GLU A 901 -19.03 -26.24 -26.08
C GLU A 901 -19.94 -25.85 -27.25
N ARG A 902 -19.97 -24.56 -27.64
CA ARG A 902 -20.73 -24.09 -28.82
C ARG A 902 -20.15 -24.57 -30.16
N HIS A 903 -18.92 -25.08 -30.17
CA HIS A 903 -18.29 -25.74 -31.31
C HIS A 903 -18.32 -27.28 -31.18
N GLY A 904 -19.11 -27.82 -30.24
CA GLY A 904 -19.36 -29.26 -30.11
C GLY A 904 -18.34 -30.05 -29.28
N LEU A 905 -17.45 -29.38 -28.55
CA LEU A 905 -16.47 -30.04 -27.67
C LEU A 905 -16.73 -29.69 -26.20
N ARG A 906 -16.98 -30.70 -25.37
CA ARG A 906 -17.23 -30.55 -23.93
C ARG A 906 -15.95 -30.80 -23.14
N LEU A 907 -15.41 -29.76 -22.51
CA LEU A 907 -14.17 -29.82 -21.73
C LEU A 907 -14.41 -30.33 -20.30
N THR A 908 -13.40 -30.97 -19.72
CA THR A 908 -13.31 -31.10 -18.26
C THR A 908 -12.80 -29.78 -17.68
N VAL A 909 -13.43 -29.27 -16.63
CA VAL A 909 -12.95 -28.11 -15.86
C VAL A 909 -12.78 -28.52 -14.40
N ALA A 910 -11.57 -28.34 -13.88
CA ALA A 910 -11.20 -28.62 -12.51
C ALA A 910 -10.68 -27.35 -11.82
N ASP A 911 -11.05 -27.21 -10.55
CA ASP A 911 -10.56 -26.21 -9.62
C ASP A 911 -9.48 -26.85 -8.75
N ALA A 912 -8.26 -26.35 -8.86
CA ALA A 912 -7.11 -26.89 -8.15
C ALA A 912 -7.18 -26.64 -6.63
N ARG A 913 -7.80 -25.53 -6.19
CA ARG A 913 -7.82 -24.96 -4.82
C ARG A 913 -6.47 -24.65 -4.17
N PHE A 914 -5.50 -25.55 -4.29
CA PHE A 914 -4.18 -25.51 -3.67
C PHE A 914 -3.08 -25.51 -4.74
N CYS A 915 -2.15 -24.56 -4.63
CA CYS A 915 -0.83 -24.67 -5.26
C CYS A 915 0.13 -25.50 -4.40
N LYS A 916 -0.05 -25.50 -3.07
CA LYS A 916 0.78 -26.28 -2.16
C LYS A 916 0.02 -26.78 -0.92
N PRO A 917 0.07 -28.07 -0.58
CA PRO A 917 0.51 -29.18 -1.45
C PRO A 917 -0.43 -29.33 -2.67
N LEU A 918 0.09 -29.90 -3.76
CA LEU A 918 -0.71 -30.20 -4.95
C LEU A 918 -1.57 -31.47 -4.76
N ASP A 919 -2.73 -31.52 -5.41
CA ASP A 919 -3.52 -32.74 -5.53
C ASP A 919 -2.93 -33.66 -6.62
N TYR A 920 -1.89 -34.43 -6.26
CA TYR A 920 -1.27 -35.41 -7.15
C TYR A 920 -2.27 -36.45 -7.70
N SER A 921 -3.31 -36.79 -6.92
CA SER A 921 -4.38 -37.70 -7.35
C SER A 921 -5.22 -37.10 -8.49
N LEU A 922 -5.67 -35.86 -8.35
CA LEU A 922 -6.43 -35.14 -9.38
C LEU A 922 -5.57 -34.88 -10.61
N ILE A 923 -4.34 -34.39 -10.46
CA ILE A 923 -3.45 -34.09 -11.60
C ILE A 923 -3.16 -35.36 -12.39
N ARG A 924 -2.82 -36.48 -11.74
CA ARG A 924 -2.60 -37.77 -12.40
C ARG A 924 -3.87 -38.28 -13.10
N SER A 925 -5.04 -38.13 -12.48
CA SER A 925 -6.32 -38.49 -13.09
C SER A 925 -6.56 -37.71 -14.38
N LEU A 926 -6.47 -36.38 -14.35
CA LEU A 926 -6.66 -35.52 -15.51
C LEU A 926 -5.62 -35.81 -16.61
N ALA A 927 -4.35 -35.94 -16.24
CA ALA A 927 -3.23 -36.22 -17.16
C ALA A 927 -3.32 -37.59 -17.86
N THR A 928 -3.99 -38.58 -17.26
CA THR A 928 -4.14 -39.93 -17.83
C THR A 928 -5.45 -40.15 -18.58
N SER A 929 -6.48 -39.32 -18.33
CA SER A 929 -7.81 -39.42 -18.96
C SER A 929 -8.02 -38.48 -20.16
N HIS A 930 -7.11 -37.53 -20.41
CA HIS A 930 -7.24 -36.52 -21.47
C HIS A 930 -6.04 -36.53 -22.43
N GLU A 931 -6.26 -36.15 -23.70
CA GLU A 931 -5.19 -35.90 -24.68
C GLU A 931 -4.40 -34.62 -24.34
N VAL A 932 -5.05 -33.69 -23.64
CA VAL A 932 -4.57 -32.34 -23.36
C VAL A 932 -4.87 -31.95 -21.90
N LEU A 933 -3.88 -31.35 -21.23
CA LEU A 933 -4.07 -30.69 -19.94
C LEU A 933 -3.57 -29.23 -20.04
N ILE A 934 -4.44 -28.27 -19.74
CA ILE A 934 -4.09 -26.84 -19.69
C ILE A 934 -4.22 -26.35 -18.25
N THR A 935 -3.10 -25.89 -17.67
CA THR A 935 -3.09 -25.25 -16.34
C THR A 935 -3.24 -23.75 -16.48
N VAL A 936 -4.19 -23.13 -15.78
CA VAL A 936 -4.49 -21.69 -15.91
C VAL A 936 -4.40 -20.99 -14.56
N GLU A 937 -3.56 -19.96 -14.45
CA GLU A 937 -3.43 -19.14 -13.24
C GLU A 937 -3.26 -17.65 -13.56
N GLU A 938 -3.73 -16.79 -12.64
CA GLU A 938 -3.48 -15.34 -12.67
C GLU A 938 -2.17 -14.99 -11.94
N GLY A 939 -1.13 -15.79 -12.21
CA GLY A 939 0.20 -15.74 -11.60
C GLY A 939 1.30 -15.71 -12.66
N SER A 940 2.49 -15.28 -12.26
CA SER A 940 3.70 -15.23 -13.11
C SER A 940 4.33 -16.60 -13.33
N ILE A 941 5.30 -16.67 -14.24
CA ILE A 941 6.18 -17.84 -14.40
C ILE A 941 6.83 -18.23 -13.06
N GLY A 942 7.00 -19.54 -12.83
CA GLY A 942 7.36 -20.10 -11.53
C GLY A 942 6.16 -20.38 -10.61
N GLY A 943 4.94 -19.98 -11.00
CA GLY A 943 3.72 -20.20 -10.22
C GLY A 943 3.18 -21.64 -10.23
N PHE A 944 1.87 -21.77 -10.00
CA PHE A 944 1.14 -23.05 -9.91
C PHE A 944 1.42 -24.00 -11.08
N ALA A 945 1.39 -23.49 -12.32
CA ALA A 945 1.65 -24.26 -13.52
C ALA A 945 3.07 -24.85 -13.55
N SER A 946 4.03 -24.19 -12.90
CA SER A 946 5.43 -24.66 -12.80
C SER A 946 5.56 -25.77 -11.75
N HIS A 947 4.86 -25.65 -10.61
CA HIS A 947 4.77 -26.73 -9.63
C HIS A 947 4.07 -27.97 -10.20
N VAL A 948 2.98 -27.80 -10.97
CA VAL A 948 2.29 -28.89 -11.67
C VAL A 948 3.22 -29.55 -12.70
N ALA A 949 3.93 -28.78 -13.51
CA ALA A 949 4.89 -29.31 -14.47
C ALA A 949 6.03 -30.09 -13.80
N GLN A 950 6.56 -29.61 -12.68
CA GLN A 950 7.59 -30.32 -11.91
C GLN A 950 7.07 -31.67 -11.39
N PHE A 951 5.85 -31.71 -10.84
CA PHE A 951 5.23 -32.97 -10.44
C PHE A 951 5.05 -33.92 -11.64
N MET A 952 4.47 -33.44 -12.74
CA MET A 952 4.22 -34.26 -13.93
C MET A 952 5.49 -34.81 -14.58
N ALA A 953 6.59 -34.06 -14.54
CA ALA A 953 7.91 -34.53 -15.00
C ALA A 953 8.48 -35.63 -14.09
N LEU A 954 8.36 -35.48 -12.77
CA LEU A 954 8.87 -36.45 -11.79
C LEU A 954 8.00 -37.72 -11.69
N ASP A 955 6.71 -37.64 -12.05
CA ASP A 955 5.75 -38.75 -12.06
C ASP A 955 5.72 -39.50 -13.40
N GLY A 956 6.53 -39.10 -14.39
CA GLY A 956 6.57 -39.70 -15.74
C GLY A 956 5.37 -39.34 -16.65
N LEU A 957 4.50 -38.42 -16.23
CA LEU A 957 3.28 -38.06 -16.95
C LEU A 957 3.55 -37.27 -18.25
N LEU A 958 4.76 -36.74 -18.42
CA LEU A 958 5.20 -36.06 -19.64
C LEU A 958 5.94 -36.99 -20.65
N ASP A 959 6.22 -38.24 -20.29
CA ASP A 959 6.93 -39.20 -21.16
C ASP A 959 6.01 -39.79 -22.26
N GLY A 960 4.70 -39.56 -22.15
CA GLY A 960 3.67 -40.12 -23.03
C GLY A 960 3.23 -39.20 -24.19
N LYS A 961 1.95 -39.31 -24.56
CA LYS A 961 1.32 -38.51 -25.63
C LYS A 961 0.62 -37.24 -25.15
N LEU A 962 0.63 -36.99 -23.83
CA LEU A 962 -0.10 -35.89 -23.20
C LEU A 962 0.44 -34.54 -23.67
N LYS A 963 -0.44 -33.70 -24.23
CA LYS A 963 -0.10 -32.32 -24.57
C LYS A 963 -0.38 -31.41 -23.37
N TRP A 964 0.65 -30.95 -22.66
CA TRP A 964 0.48 -29.95 -21.60
C TRP A 964 0.74 -28.51 -22.09
N ARG A 965 -0.02 -27.53 -21.57
CA ARG A 965 0.29 -26.09 -21.73
C ARG A 965 0.00 -25.28 -20.45
N PRO A 966 0.89 -24.36 -20.06
CA PRO A 966 0.59 -23.31 -19.10
C PRO A 966 -0.10 -22.11 -19.78
N ILE A 967 -1.10 -21.55 -19.11
CA ILE A 967 -1.60 -20.19 -19.34
C ILE A 967 -1.36 -19.42 -18.04
N VAL A 968 -0.40 -18.49 -18.11
CA VAL A 968 0.13 -17.70 -16.99
C VAL A 968 0.16 -16.22 -17.41
N LEU A 969 0.39 -15.31 -16.48
CA LEU A 969 0.74 -13.94 -16.82
C LEU A 969 2.04 -13.94 -17.65
N PRO A 970 2.11 -13.21 -18.77
CA PRO A 970 3.30 -13.17 -19.61
C PRO A 970 4.46 -12.50 -18.87
N ASP A 971 5.69 -12.81 -19.26
CA ASP A 971 6.91 -12.24 -18.67
C ASP A 971 7.18 -10.80 -19.16
N ARG A 972 6.23 -9.91 -18.84
CA ARG A 972 6.27 -8.46 -19.03
C ARG A 972 5.20 -7.80 -18.15
N TYR A 973 5.47 -6.59 -17.69
CA TYR A 973 4.49 -5.80 -16.97
C TYR A 973 3.25 -5.48 -17.84
N ILE A 974 2.06 -5.69 -17.28
CA ILE A 974 0.79 -5.24 -17.87
C ILE A 974 0.49 -3.83 -17.34
N ASP A 975 0.34 -2.87 -18.23
CA ASP A 975 0.10 -1.46 -17.87
C ASP A 975 -1.31 -1.22 -17.31
N HIS A 976 -1.54 -0.07 -16.66
CA HIS A 976 -2.84 0.29 -16.07
C HIS A 976 -3.97 0.32 -17.11
N GLY A 977 -5.16 -0.15 -16.71
CA GLY A 977 -6.35 -0.21 -17.57
C GLY A 977 -7.58 -0.74 -16.84
N SER A 978 -8.62 -1.13 -17.57
CA SER A 978 -9.69 -1.94 -16.97
C SER A 978 -9.19 -3.38 -16.73
N ALA A 979 -9.77 -4.09 -15.76
CA ALA A 979 -9.39 -5.48 -15.48
C ALA A 979 -9.62 -6.41 -16.70
N ALA A 980 -10.67 -6.13 -17.50
CA ALA A 980 -10.93 -6.85 -18.74
C ALA A 980 -9.84 -6.59 -19.80
N ASP A 981 -9.42 -5.33 -19.99
CA ASP A 981 -8.33 -4.99 -20.91
C ASP A 981 -7.02 -5.64 -20.46
N GLN A 982 -6.73 -5.63 -19.15
CA GLN A 982 -5.52 -6.25 -18.61
C GLN A 982 -5.51 -7.78 -18.82
N LEU A 983 -6.63 -8.47 -18.56
CA LEU A 983 -6.76 -9.92 -18.81
C LEU A 983 -6.67 -10.25 -20.31
N PHE A 984 -7.22 -9.41 -21.18
CA PHE A 984 -7.08 -9.56 -22.63
C PHE A 984 -5.62 -9.36 -23.07
N LEU A 985 -4.98 -8.27 -22.64
CA LEU A 985 -3.57 -7.96 -22.91
C LEU A 985 -2.58 -8.97 -22.29
N ALA A 986 -3.02 -9.75 -21.31
CA ALA A 986 -2.25 -10.84 -20.71
C ALA A 986 -2.50 -12.22 -21.35
N GLY A 987 -3.47 -12.36 -22.27
CA GLY A 987 -3.83 -13.66 -22.86
C GLY A 987 -4.61 -14.59 -21.92
N LEU A 988 -5.26 -14.04 -20.89
CA LEU A 988 -5.94 -14.77 -19.81
C LEU A 988 -7.47 -14.64 -19.83
N SER A 989 -8.04 -13.95 -20.81
CA SER A 989 -9.49 -13.91 -21.02
C SER A 989 -10.04 -15.28 -21.48
N PRO A 990 -11.35 -15.56 -21.27
CA PRO A 990 -11.98 -16.81 -21.70
C PRO A 990 -11.75 -17.14 -23.19
N SER A 991 -11.73 -16.11 -24.05
CA SER A 991 -11.42 -16.22 -25.48
C SER A 991 -10.02 -16.78 -25.75
N HIS A 992 -8.99 -16.30 -25.06
CA HIS A 992 -7.62 -16.77 -25.23
C HIS A 992 -7.44 -18.22 -24.71
N ILE A 993 -8.12 -18.58 -23.62
CA ILE A 993 -8.12 -19.96 -23.10
C ILE A 993 -8.80 -20.89 -24.12
N ALA A 994 -9.98 -20.53 -24.63
CA ALA A 994 -10.69 -21.29 -25.66
C ALA A 994 -9.88 -21.42 -26.97
N ALA A 995 -9.26 -20.33 -27.44
CA ALA A 995 -8.38 -20.37 -28.61
C ALA A 995 -7.13 -21.23 -28.39
N THR A 996 -6.62 -21.33 -27.16
CA THR A 996 -5.52 -22.26 -26.82
C THR A 996 -5.97 -23.72 -26.95
N VAL A 997 -7.20 -24.04 -26.51
CA VAL A 997 -7.81 -25.37 -26.70
C VAL A 997 -7.91 -25.72 -28.19
N PHE A 998 -8.47 -24.84 -29.02
CA PHE A 998 -8.60 -25.10 -30.46
C PHE A 998 -7.23 -25.20 -31.15
N ASN A 999 -6.29 -24.30 -30.86
CA ASN A 999 -4.93 -24.35 -31.44
C ASN A 999 -4.20 -25.66 -31.14
N ILE A 1000 -4.28 -26.20 -29.92
CA ILE A 1000 -3.57 -27.44 -29.55
C ILE A 1000 -4.24 -28.71 -30.11
N LEU A 1001 -5.51 -28.62 -30.50
CA LEU A 1001 -6.24 -29.64 -31.27
C LEU A 1001 -6.02 -29.51 -32.79
N GLY A 1002 -5.42 -28.42 -33.27
CA GLY A 1002 -5.19 -28.14 -34.70
C GLY A 1002 -6.33 -27.37 -35.39
N GLN A 1003 -7.32 -26.90 -34.62
CA GLN A 1003 -8.50 -26.16 -35.08
C GLN A 1003 -8.18 -24.65 -35.15
N THR A 1004 -7.23 -24.28 -36.00
CA THR A 1004 -6.68 -22.91 -36.04
C THR A 1004 -7.67 -21.86 -36.54
N ARG A 1005 -8.75 -22.26 -37.22
CA ARG A 1005 -9.79 -21.32 -37.68
C ARG A 1005 -10.65 -20.86 -36.50
N GLU A 1006 -11.15 -21.82 -35.73
CA GLU A 1006 -11.97 -21.63 -34.54
C GLU A 1006 -11.19 -20.83 -33.47
N ALA A 1007 -9.88 -21.04 -33.37
CA ALA A 1007 -9.01 -20.24 -32.53
C ALA A 1007 -8.92 -18.76 -32.96
N LEU A 1008 -8.89 -18.49 -34.27
CA LEU A 1008 -8.87 -17.12 -34.81
C LEU A 1008 -10.23 -16.43 -34.65
N GLU A 1009 -11.33 -17.13 -34.93
CA GLU A 1009 -12.71 -16.63 -34.76
C GLU A 1009 -13.07 -16.26 -33.30
N LEU A 1010 -12.26 -16.71 -32.33
CA LEU A 1010 -12.40 -16.37 -30.91
C LEU A 1010 -11.39 -15.32 -30.40
N THR A 1011 -10.40 -14.93 -31.21
CA THR A 1011 -9.36 -13.95 -30.83
C THR A 1011 -9.35 -12.67 -31.67
N SER A 1012 -10.18 -12.61 -32.71
CA SER A 1012 -10.55 -11.39 -33.46
C SER A 1012 -11.60 -10.54 -32.73
#